data_AF-A0A0C5WE21-F1
#
_entry.id   AF-A0A0C5WE21-F1
#
_cell.length_a   1.000
_cell.length_b   1.000
_cell.length_c   1.000
_cell.angle_alpha   90.00
_cell.angle_beta   90.00
_cell.angle_gamma   90.00
#
_symmetry.space_group_name_H-M   'P 1'
#
loop_
_entity.id
_entity.type
_entity.pdbx_description
1 polymer ?
#
loop_
_entity_poly.entity_id
_entity_poly.type
_entity_poly.pdbx_seq_one_letter_code
_entity_poly.pdbx_strand_id
1 'polypeptide(L)'
;MKPTSLAVVLSGILLGGLANAGEHNVIHNPGFEDKGLGWSYWFSNIRSDGAFEGTYRGRIAIGADHHISQVITVPETAYYDLSAFIKNDKQGGQFGLKNLDGEVLLSKQVGANKQYSLNKIKNIALEQGEILSVFFSGSDKSAVSIDNVSLTKSKKGKQPKFNQIVQFNVTEQSGTTTINRNTQRIEFTVPFATDLSQLTISNLLASPESQTSIRQGDIVDFTKPVSVHVINEKGKAEKWTVTAIESEKEVTIASSNTALEDSFNWAIDKTKQFVMTGQSGLVNRDENNNDGSGTANYIPSYWAGYFDRTAFYSRDFLHQASGGWLAGLGAENLSMFQTFARHSTEPRKWYTLWAINFDGTPHTIDYHHDDYFVREVPAQFEFVEKALEQYRWTGDDRYIYDPDLWQFYTKVLTDYIALHDDQEPNGIAEGYGGIFEGSATYNERGEFPIEAGDGIGSQYQATVAYAAMLEARGETDLAAEWQEKAVELKRFFNEEWSIKDPANPLDNYVNIIQKDGLRLNDFGKENSWFMPMKLITEPGERNNNYLDFISYNLGEGIGSTPEAPYNIEAYTYIPETYFPYNRNEEAWKWMNYIINQKDLPHERPTQGTNGDYPEISFTFISNTIEGLMGIEPNAPQNRVVTASHLPQDVEWLEVEYLPMGEHELAIRHEGLIETSLTNTSEQPLEWEARFYDKHDTITVNGTVMKAKKKKVNGVILSYVIVNVPANGKATATLSIR
;
A
#
# COMPACT_ATOMS: atom_id res chain seq x y z
N MET A 1 -28.38 3.47 -22.84
CA MET A 1 -28.77 4.68 -22.09
C MET A 1 -28.92 4.31 -20.62
N LYS A 2 -27.83 4.42 -19.88
CA LYS A 2 -27.77 4.35 -18.43
C LYS A 2 -27.00 5.61 -18.00
N PRO A 3 -27.42 6.34 -16.96
CA PRO A 3 -26.71 7.53 -16.52
C PRO A 3 -25.50 7.08 -15.70
N THR A 4 -24.30 7.22 -16.25
CA THR A 4 -23.04 7.23 -15.51
C THR A 4 -22.91 8.59 -14.85
N SER A 5 -23.26 8.68 -13.58
CA SER A 5 -22.95 9.82 -12.73
C SER A 5 -21.79 9.44 -11.82
N LEU A 6 -20.56 9.67 -12.30
CA LEU A 6 -19.39 9.82 -11.45
C LEU A 6 -19.58 11.12 -10.66
N ALA A 7 -19.90 10.99 -9.38
CA ALA A 7 -19.62 12.02 -8.40
C ALA A 7 -18.60 11.39 -7.46
N VAL A 8 -17.36 11.90 -7.50
CA VAL A 8 -16.39 11.66 -6.45
C VAL A 8 -17.10 11.98 -5.13
N VAL A 9 -17.28 10.96 -4.30
CA VAL A 9 -17.74 11.14 -2.94
C VAL A 9 -16.61 11.88 -2.24
N LEU A 10 -16.74 13.20 -2.12
CA LEU A 10 -16.06 13.95 -1.07
C LEU A 10 -16.37 13.21 0.22
N SER A 11 -15.35 12.59 0.81
CA SER A 11 -15.38 11.98 2.13
C SER A 11 -16.14 12.92 3.05
N GLY A 12 -17.22 12.41 3.64
CA GLY A 12 -18.17 13.20 4.42
C GLY A 12 -17.47 13.90 5.57
N ILE A 13 -17.19 15.19 5.39
CA ILE A 13 -17.02 16.12 6.50
C ILE A 13 -18.40 16.22 7.14
N LEU A 14 -18.56 15.61 8.32
CA LEU A 14 -19.77 15.72 9.12
C LEU A 14 -20.18 17.20 9.25
N LEU A 15 -21.35 17.53 8.70
CA LEU A 15 -22.10 18.75 8.98
C LEU A 15 -22.59 18.70 10.44
N GLY A 16 -21.75 19.18 11.35
CA GLY A 16 -22.10 19.40 12.75
C GLY A 16 -22.22 20.88 13.07
N GLY A 17 -23.45 21.35 13.30
CA GLY A 17 -23.73 22.49 14.19
C GLY A 17 -23.81 23.88 13.56
N LEU A 18 -25.03 24.30 13.20
CA LEU A 18 -25.40 25.71 13.14
C LEU A 18 -25.28 26.35 14.54
N ALA A 19 -24.25 27.17 14.78
CA ALA A 19 -24.25 28.16 15.86
C ALA A 19 -23.26 29.32 15.63
N ASN A 20 -23.81 30.54 15.61
CA ASN A 20 -23.20 31.87 15.77
C ASN A 20 -22.25 32.44 14.69
N ALA A 21 -22.64 33.62 14.20
CA ALA A 21 -21.84 34.50 13.34
C ALA A 21 -20.67 35.14 14.12
N GLY A 22 -19.54 34.44 14.15
CA GLY A 22 -18.21 34.93 14.53
C GLY A 22 -17.16 34.34 13.58
N GLU A 23 -16.04 35.03 13.38
CA GLU A 23 -14.97 34.73 12.39
C GLU A 23 -14.58 33.23 12.34
N HIS A 24 -15.16 32.46 11.41
CA HIS A 24 -14.86 31.03 11.25
C HIS A 24 -13.50 30.86 10.58
N ASN A 25 -12.60 30.10 11.22
CA ASN A 25 -11.33 29.70 10.63
C ASN A 25 -11.58 28.57 9.62
N VAL A 26 -11.06 28.69 8.41
CA VAL A 26 -11.18 27.63 7.38
C VAL A 26 -10.24 26.45 7.70
N ILE A 27 -9.18 26.69 8.47
CA ILE A 27 -8.21 25.67 8.85
C ILE A 27 -8.79 24.76 9.93
N HIS A 28 -8.71 23.46 9.69
CA HIS A 28 -9.03 22.43 10.67
C HIS A 28 -7.80 22.10 11.53
N ASN A 29 -8.03 21.82 12.82
CA ASN A 29 -6.98 21.54 13.79
C ASN A 29 -5.81 22.55 13.75
N PRO A 30 -6.09 23.86 13.89
CA PRO A 30 -5.12 24.92 13.60
C PRO A 30 -3.91 24.97 14.55
N GLY A 31 -4.06 24.44 15.77
CA GLY A 31 -2.99 24.32 16.76
C GLY A 31 -2.42 22.89 16.86
N PHE A 32 -2.79 21.98 15.96
CA PHE A 32 -2.34 20.57 15.97
C PHE A 32 -2.72 19.77 17.23
N GLU A 33 -3.63 20.28 18.07
CA GLU A 33 -3.99 19.69 19.37
C GLU A 33 -4.65 18.31 19.24
N ASP A 34 -5.31 18.04 18.12
CA ASP A 34 -5.79 16.69 17.79
C ASP A 34 -4.67 15.86 17.12
N LYS A 35 -3.47 15.90 17.73
CA LYS A 35 -2.23 15.26 17.27
C LYS A 35 -1.94 15.46 15.76
N GLY A 36 -2.28 16.64 15.25
CA GLY A 36 -2.13 17.01 13.84
C GLY A 36 -3.06 16.30 12.84
N LEU A 37 -4.15 15.68 13.27
CA LEU A 37 -5.16 15.14 12.37
C LEU A 37 -5.63 16.18 11.33
N GLY A 38 -5.76 15.74 10.07
CA GLY A 38 -6.17 16.58 8.94
C GLY A 38 -5.04 17.38 8.28
N TRP A 39 -3.79 17.14 8.66
CA TRP A 39 -2.60 17.71 8.01
C TRP A 39 -1.81 16.62 7.29
N SER A 40 -1.19 17.00 6.18
CA SER A 40 -0.24 16.17 5.41
C SER A 40 1.20 16.58 5.74
N TYR A 41 2.09 15.60 5.74
CA TYR A 41 3.48 15.74 6.17
C TYR A 41 4.43 15.28 5.07
N TRP A 42 5.44 16.08 4.78
CA TRP A 42 6.61 15.65 4.00
C TRP A 42 7.88 16.04 4.77
N PHE A 43 8.64 15.05 5.23
CA PHE A 43 9.80 15.24 6.13
C PHE A 43 9.50 16.21 7.29
N SER A 44 8.35 16.00 7.92
CA SER A 44 7.83 16.82 9.01
C SER A 44 7.03 15.96 9.98
N ASN A 45 6.71 16.47 11.16
CA ASN A 45 5.93 15.78 12.17
C ASN A 45 5.27 16.71 13.19
N ILE A 46 4.57 16.10 14.13
CA ILE A 46 3.96 16.77 15.28
C ILE A 46 4.83 16.58 16.51
N ARG A 47 5.02 17.66 17.27
CA ARG A 47 5.81 17.67 18.51
C ARG A 47 4.99 18.21 19.66
N SER A 48 5.10 17.56 20.82
CA SER A 48 4.44 17.96 22.07
C SER A 48 5.30 18.90 22.94
N ASP A 49 6.42 19.37 22.40
CA ASP A 49 7.35 20.28 23.08
C ASP A 49 7.47 21.59 22.31
N GLY A 50 7.64 22.70 23.03
CA GLY A 50 7.95 23.99 22.43
C GLY A 50 6.86 24.54 21.51
N ALA A 51 5.59 24.19 21.74
CA ALA A 51 4.42 24.82 21.13
C ALA A 51 4.34 26.31 21.49
N PHE A 52 3.68 27.10 20.65
CA PHE A 52 3.35 28.49 20.96
C PHE A 52 2.22 28.55 21.99
N GLU A 53 1.18 27.76 21.77
CA GLU A 53 0.02 27.61 22.65
C GLU A 53 -0.42 26.14 22.64
N GLY A 54 -0.99 25.65 23.73
CA GLY A 54 -1.42 24.25 23.82
C GLY A 54 -0.25 23.29 24.04
N THR A 55 -0.41 22.07 23.52
CA THR A 55 0.54 20.97 23.73
C THR A 55 1.35 20.70 22.47
N TYR A 56 0.72 20.78 21.30
CA TYR A 56 1.28 20.28 20.05
C TYR A 56 1.64 21.40 19.09
N ARG A 57 2.53 21.09 18.14
CA ARG A 57 2.90 21.98 17.04
C ARG A 57 3.34 21.18 15.82
N GLY A 58 3.25 21.79 14.65
CA GLY A 58 3.91 21.30 13.45
C GLY A 58 5.40 21.62 13.47
N ARG A 59 6.25 20.64 13.19
CA ARG A 59 7.70 20.80 13.01
C ARG A 59 8.13 20.25 11.65
N ILE A 60 8.71 21.10 10.83
CA ILE A 60 9.31 20.74 9.55
C ILE A 60 10.82 20.57 9.75
N ALA A 61 11.37 19.44 9.30
CA ALA A 61 12.81 19.18 9.37
C ALA A 61 13.60 20.13 8.47
N ILE A 62 14.92 20.16 8.64
CA ILE A 62 15.84 20.93 7.77
C ILE A 62 15.70 20.43 6.33
N GLY A 63 15.41 21.33 5.38
CA GLY A 63 15.20 21.07 3.95
C GLY A 63 14.15 22.03 3.37
N ALA A 64 14.45 22.71 2.25
CA ALA A 64 13.55 23.71 1.66
C ALA A 64 12.31 23.12 0.96
N ASP A 65 12.38 21.86 0.53
CA ASP A 65 11.31 21.09 -0.11
C ASP A 65 10.41 20.35 0.91
N HIS A 66 10.89 20.17 2.14
CA HIS A 66 10.12 19.64 3.26
C HIS A 66 8.94 20.56 3.60
N HIS A 67 7.79 20.00 3.97
CA HIS A 67 6.59 20.80 4.20
C HIS A 67 5.53 20.13 5.09
N ILE A 68 4.63 20.97 5.61
CA ILE A 68 3.33 20.59 6.19
C ILE A 68 2.26 21.32 5.40
N SER A 69 1.16 20.64 5.08
CA SER A 69 0.05 21.24 4.34
C SER A 69 -1.33 20.71 4.73
N GLN A 70 -2.37 21.47 4.42
CA GLN A 70 -3.77 21.07 4.57
C GLN A 70 -4.56 21.53 3.35
N VAL A 71 -5.29 20.59 2.72
CA VAL A 71 -6.25 20.90 1.66
C VAL A 71 -7.50 21.53 2.29
N ILE A 72 -7.96 22.63 1.71
CA ILE A 72 -9.14 23.39 2.14
C ILE A 72 -10.06 23.68 0.97
N THR A 73 -11.36 23.72 1.25
CA THR A 73 -12.39 24.22 0.33
C THR A 73 -12.83 25.60 0.80
N VAL A 74 -12.77 26.60 -0.08
CA VAL A 74 -13.14 27.98 0.25
C VAL A 74 -14.66 28.08 0.44
N PRO A 75 -15.15 28.47 1.64
CA PRO A 75 -16.58 28.42 1.94
C PRO A 75 -17.38 29.58 1.35
N GLU A 76 -16.76 30.75 1.15
CA GLU A 76 -17.42 31.92 0.59
C GLU A 76 -16.46 32.84 -0.19
N THR A 77 -16.97 33.54 -1.19
CA THR A 77 -16.19 34.50 -1.98
C THR A 77 -15.87 35.75 -1.14
N ALA A 78 -14.61 35.91 -0.75
CA ALA A 78 -14.17 37.01 0.09
C ALA A 78 -12.65 37.26 0.00
N TYR A 79 -12.21 38.33 0.66
CA TYR A 79 -10.81 38.48 1.00
C TYR A 79 -10.54 37.72 2.30
N TYR A 80 -9.43 36.99 2.36
CA TYR A 80 -8.97 36.23 3.53
C TYR A 80 -7.59 36.70 3.99
N ASP A 81 -7.33 36.57 5.28
CA ASP A 81 -6.01 36.75 5.89
C ASP A 81 -5.49 35.38 6.33
N LEU A 82 -4.37 34.93 5.76
CA LEU A 82 -3.64 33.75 6.22
C LEU A 82 -2.62 34.19 7.28
N SER A 83 -2.58 33.49 8.41
CA SER A 83 -1.58 33.72 9.45
C SER A 83 -1.19 32.45 10.20
N ALA A 84 -0.01 32.44 10.78
CA ALA A 84 0.45 31.41 11.70
C ALA A 84 1.51 31.98 12.63
N PHE A 85 1.67 31.39 13.81
CA PHE A 85 2.84 31.60 14.62
C PHE A 85 3.96 30.71 14.10
N ILE A 86 5.05 31.34 13.66
CA ILE A 86 6.19 30.62 13.08
C ILE A 86 7.44 30.96 13.88
N LYS A 87 8.19 29.91 14.23
CA LYS A 87 9.53 29.96 14.80
C LYS A 87 10.50 29.36 13.78
N ASN A 88 11.56 30.09 13.46
CA ASN A 88 12.58 29.66 12.51
C ASN A 88 13.92 30.34 12.86
N ASP A 89 14.89 29.57 13.35
CA ASP A 89 16.12 30.14 13.91
C ASP A 89 16.99 30.88 12.89
N LYS A 90 16.94 30.49 11.61
CA LYS A 90 17.69 31.12 10.51
C LYS A 90 16.76 31.40 9.34
N GLN A 91 17.11 32.36 8.50
CA GLN A 91 16.28 32.73 7.35
C GLN A 91 16.10 31.54 6.39
N GLY A 92 14.87 31.33 5.93
CA GLY A 92 14.49 30.29 4.98
C GLY A 92 13.02 29.91 5.17
N GLY A 93 12.51 29.07 4.27
CA GLY A 93 11.11 28.64 4.29
C GLY A 93 10.12 29.71 3.87
N GLN A 94 8.94 29.23 3.48
CA GLN A 94 7.83 30.05 3.03
C GLN A 94 6.50 29.40 3.40
N PHE A 95 5.46 30.21 3.45
CA PHE A 95 4.10 29.74 3.63
C PHE A 95 3.14 30.45 2.69
N GLY A 96 2.01 29.81 2.39
CA GLY A 96 1.05 30.37 1.45
C GLY A 96 0.04 29.35 0.96
N LEU A 97 -0.37 29.52 -0.30
CA LEU A 97 -1.36 28.69 -0.97
C LEU A 97 -0.77 28.06 -2.23
N LYS A 98 -1.05 26.77 -2.42
CA LYS A 98 -0.77 26.00 -3.63
C LYS A 98 -2.07 25.49 -4.23
N ASN A 99 -2.06 25.13 -5.51
CA ASN A 99 -3.08 24.24 -6.07
C ASN A 99 -2.81 22.78 -5.62
N LEU A 100 -3.63 21.84 -6.08
CA LEU A 100 -3.51 20.43 -5.69
C LEU A 100 -2.27 19.73 -6.28
N ASP A 101 -1.67 20.27 -7.35
CA ASP A 101 -0.38 19.81 -7.91
C ASP A 101 0.85 20.41 -7.22
N GLY A 102 0.64 21.19 -6.16
CA GLY A 102 1.72 21.79 -5.40
C GLY A 102 2.34 23.03 -6.04
N GLU A 103 1.80 23.55 -7.15
CA GLU A 103 2.22 24.83 -7.73
C GLU A 103 1.85 25.98 -6.80
N VAL A 104 2.84 26.82 -6.47
CA VAL A 104 2.64 27.96 -5.57
C VAL A 104 1.84 29.05 -6.27
N LEU A 105 0.62 29.31 -5.78
CA LEU A 105 -0.23 30.40 -6.25
C LEU A 105 0.11 31.73 -5.56
N LEU A 106 0.53 31.65 -4.30
CA LEU A 106 0.92 32.79 -3.47
C LEU A 106 1.80 32.27 -2.34
N SER A 107 2.91 32.94 -2.07
CA SER A 107 3.71 32.65 -0.88
C SER A 107 4.33 33.90 -0.27
N LYS A 108 4.78 33.76 0.97
CA LYS A 108 5.59 34.72 1.68
C LYS A 108 6.74 34.01 2.39
N GLN A 109 7.93 34.58 2.27
CA GLN A 109 9.13 34.11 2.95
C GLN A 109 9.01 34.29 4.47
N VAL A 110 9.52 33.31 5.21
CA VAL A 110 9.60 33.34 6.67
C VAL A 110 10.92 34.00 7.09
N GLY A 111 10.84 34.99 7.98
CA GLY A 111 12.01 35.65 8.55
C GLY A 111 12.70 34.81 9.63
N ALA A 112 13.97 35.08 9.88
CA ALA A 112 14.69 34.47 11.01
C ALA A 112 14.16 35.03 12.33
N ASN A 113 13.59 34.18 13.18
CA ASN A 113 13.20 34.48 14.54
C ASN A 113 13.26 33.23 15.43
N LYS A 114 14.08 33.29 16.47
CA LYS A 114 14.23 32.21 17.47
C LYS A 114 13.01 32.05 18.39
N GLN A 115 12.14 33.06 18.42
CA GLN A 115 10.86 33.02 19.12
C GLN A 115 9.73 32.96 18.10
N TYR A 116 8.57 32.45 18.53
CA TYR A 116 7.38 32.51 17.71
C TYR A 116 7.03 33.96 17.39
N SER A 117 6.71 34.20 16.12
CA SER A 117 6.16 35.46 15.67
C SER A 117 5.00 35.22 14.73
N LEU A 118 3.99 36.08 14.85
CA LEU A 118 2.81 36.02 14.02
C LEU A 118 3.13 36.51 12.61
N ASN A 119 3.16 35.58 11.67
CA ASN A 119 3.38 35.84 10.25
C ASN A 119 2.04 35.91 9.54
N LYS A 120 1.87 36.88 8.62
CA LYS A 120 0.60 37.11 7.91
C LYS A 120 0.77 37.39 6.42
N ILE A 121 -0.19 36.91 5.64
CA ILE A 121 -0.50 37.34 4.26
C ILE A 121 -1.94 37.85 4.28
N LYS A 122 -2.15 39.13 3.95
CA LYS A 122 -3.46 39.78 4.08
C LYS A 122 -4.14 39.99 2.74
N ASN A 123 -5.46 40.06 2.77
CA ASN A 123 -6.30 40.37 1.61
C ASN A 123 -6.09 39.42 0.42
N ILE A 124 -6.00 38.12 0.71
CA ILE A 124 -5.98 37.06 -0.31
C ILE A 124 -7.39 36.98 -0.89
N ALA A 125 -7.54 37.27 -2.18
CA ALA A 125 -8.83 37.07 -2.85
C ALA A 125 -9.03 35.56 -3.07
N LEU A 126 -10.10 35.00 -2.49
CA LEU A 126 -10.52 33.61 -2.70
C LEU A 126 -11.98 33.56 -3.14
N GLU A 127 -12.31 32.62 -4.01
CA GLU A 127 -13.64 32.39 -4.54
C GLU A 127 -14.25 31.13 -3.92
N GLN A 128 -15.56 31.18 -3.60
CA GLN A 128 -16.29 30.04 -3.07
C GLN A 128 -16.14 28.80 -3.97
N GLY A 129 -15.85 27.65 -3.35
CA GLY A 129 -15.71 26.37 -4.05
C GLY A 129 -14.32 26.10 -4.61
N GLU A 130 -13.38 27.06 -4.54
CA GLU A 130 -11.96 26.79 -4.80
C GLU A 130 -11.43 25.74 -3.81
N ILE A 131 -10.71 24.74 -4.32
CA ILE A 131 -10.01 23.73 -3.52
C ILE A 131 -8.52 24.01 -3.64
N LEU A 132 -7.87 24.31 -2.52
CA LEU A 132 -6.48 24.77 -2.46
C LEU A 132 -5.73 24.07 -1.32
N SER A 133 -4.41 24.09 -1.36
CA SER A 133 -3.56 23.61 -0.27
C SER A 133 -2.90 24.78 0.46
N VAL A 134 -3.18 24.92 1.75
CA VAL A 134 -2.42 25.82 2.64
C VAL A 134 -1.14 25.10 3.03
N PHE A 135 0.01 25.70 2.75
CA PHE A 135 1.30 25.04 2.97
C PHE A 135 2.27 25.90 3.77
N PHE A 136 3.18 25.23 4.46
CA PHE A 136 4.36 25.77 5.10
C PHE A 136 5.55 24.89 4.74
N SER A 137 6.68 25.50 4.41
CA SER A 137 7.91 24.79 4.00
C SER A 137 9.04 24.99 4.99
N GLY A 138 9.97 24.04 4.98
CA GLY A 138 11.19 24.04 5.77
C GLY A 138 12.26 24.98 5.23
N SER A 139 13.45 24.88 5.80
CA SER A 139 14.61 25.71 5.45
C SER A 139 15.86 24.83 5.42
N ASP A 140 16.75 25.05 4.46
CA ASP A 140 18.04 24.33 4.36
C ASP A 140 18.98 24.61 5.55
N LYS A 141 18.64 25.56 6.42
CA LYS A 141 19.55 26.05 7.47
C LYS A 141 19.08 25.72 8.89
N SER A 142 17.80 25.48 9.10
CA SER A 142 17.18 25.21 10.39
C SER A 142 15.78 24.62 10.23
N ALA A 143 15.36 23.82 11.21
CA ALA A 143 13.98 23.37 11.30
C ALA A 143 13.02 24.57 11.46
N VAL A 144 11.81 24.40 10.94
CA VAL A 144 10.74 25.40 11.01
C VAL A 144 9.63 24.84 11.88
N SER A 145 9.08 25.67 12.77
CA SER A 145 7.98 25.26 13.65
C SER A 145 6.79 26.19 13.49
N ILE A 146 5.61 25.60 13.41
CA ILE A 146 4.36 26.26 13.02
C ILE A 146 3.31 25.93 14.06
N ASP A 147 2.51 26.93 14.42
CA ASP A 147 1.42 26.79 15.37
C ASP A 147 0.31 27.82 15.11
N ASN A 148 -0.88 27.55 15.66
CA ASN A 148 -2.10 28.37 15.58
C ASN A 148 -2.34 28.97 14.18
N VAL A 149 -2.49 28.12 13.18
CA VAL A 149 -2.73 28.53 11.80
C VAL A 149 -4.15 29.07 11.63
N SER A 150 -4.30 30.18 10.92
CA SER A 150 -5.59 30.81 10.69
C SER A 150 -5.73 31.28 9.25
N LEU A 151 -6.80 30.88 8.60
CA LEU A 151 -7.30 31.43 7.34
C LEU A 151 -8.72 31.93 7.60
N THR A 152 -8.86 33.23 7.84
CA THR A 152 -10.14 33.86 8.22
C THR A 152 -10.48 35.01 7.27
N LYS A 153 -11.77 35.30 7.13
CA LYS A 153 -12.25 36.39 6.29
C LYS A 153 -11.74 37.75 6.79
N SER A 154 -11.13 38.52 5.91
CA SER A 154 -10.65 39.87 6.19
C SER A 154 -11.82 40.84 6.40
N LYS A 155 -11.59 41.91 7.18
CA LYS A 155 -12.56 43.01 7.43
C LYS A 155 -12.82 43.93 6.22
N LYS A 156 -12.42 43.52 5.01
CA LYS A 156 -12.51 44.35 3.79
C LYS A 156 -13.93 44.27 3.24
N GLY A 157 -14.66 45.38 3.27
CA GLY A 157 -16.11 45.41 2.98
C GLY A 157 -16.53 45.21 1.51
N LYS A 158 -15.62 45.34 0.53
CA LYS A 158 -15.93 45.09 -0.89
C LYS A 158 -15.47 43.69 -1.27
N GLN A 159 -16.38 42.85 -1.77
CA GLN A 159 -16.04 41.51 -2.25
C GLN A 159 -15.04 41.57 -3.43
N PRO A 160 -14.11 40.60 -3.53
CA PRO A 160 -13.34 40.40 -4.75
C PRO A 160 -14.27 40.05 -5.91
N LYS A 161 -13.88 40.45 -7.13
CA LYS A 161 -14.55 40.01 -8.37
C LYS A 161 -13.61 39.07 -9.11
N PHE A 162 -14.17 37.97 -9.60
CA PHE A 162 -13.46 36.94 -10.33
C PHE A 162 -14.03 36.76 -11.74
N ASN A 163 -13.22 36.16 -12.60
CA ASN A 163 -13.58 35.74 -13.95
C ASN A 163 -12.79 34.47 -14.28
N GLN A 164 -13.07 33.39 -13.55
CA GLN A 164 -12.27 32.18 -13.58
C GLN A 164 -13.12 30.91 -13.67
N ILE A 165 -12.45 29.80 -13.97
CA ILE A 165 -12.99 28.46 -13.79
C ILE A 165 -12.55 28.01 -12.39
N VAL A 166 -13.52 27.66 -11.56
CA VAL A 166 -13.36 27.28 -10.14
C VAL A 166 -13.25 25.77 -9.99
N GLN A 167 -14.02 25.01 -10.78
CA GLN A 167 -13.98 23.56 -10.83
C GLN A 167 -14.13 23.08 -12.26
N PHE A 168 -13.47 21.97 -12.58
CA PHE A 168 -13.52 21.36 -13.90
C PHE A 168 -13.25 19.86 -13.76
N ASN A 169 -14.08 19.01 -14.33
CA ASN A 169 -13.85 17.58 -14.43
C ASN A 169 -14.41 17.02 -15.73
N VAL A 170 -13.84 15.92 -16.20
CA VAL A 170 -14.37 15.13 -17.32
C VAL A 170 -14.89 13.78 -16.84
N THR A 171 -15.60 13.07 -17.71
CA THR A 171 -15.89 11.64 -17.53
C THR A 171 -14.59 10.84 -17.59
N GLU A 172 -14.51 9.73 -16.86
CA GLU A 172 -13.34 8.82 -16.86
C GLU A 172 -12.05 9.50 -16.35
N GLN A 173 -12.16 10.60 -15.62
CA GLN A 173 -10.99 11.24 -15.01
C GLN A 173 -10.39 10.38 -13.90
N SER A 174 -9.07 10.27 -13.87
CA SER A 174 -8.30 9.74 -12.74
C SER A 174 -7.70 10.90 -11.91
N GLY A 175 -7.71 10.76 -10.59
CA GLY A 175 -7.19 11.78 -9.67
C GLY A 175 -7.93 13.12 -9.72
N THR A 176 -7.30 14.14 -9.13
CA THR A 176 -7.86 15.50 -9.01
C THR A 176 -7.46 16.40 -10.17
N THR A 177 -8.34 17.34 -10.54
CA THR A 177 -8.02 18.37 -11.54
C THR A 177 -7.13 19.46 -10.96
N THR A 178 -6.12 19.83 -11.72
CA THR A 178 -5.23 20.95 -11.43
C THR A 178 -5.81 22.20 -12.04
N ILE A 179 -6.01 23.22 -11.21
CA ILE A 179 -6.46 24.53 -11.65
C ILE A 179 -5.46 25.57 -11.18
N ASN A 180 -4.85 26.28 -12.13
CA ASN A 180 -3.96 27.40 -11.84
C ASN A 180 -4.56 28.70 -12.40
N ARG A 181 -5.19 29.48 -11.52
CA ARG A 181 -5.81 30.76 -11.88
C ARG A 181 -4.82 31.85 -12.30
N ASN A 182 -3.56 31.77 -11.86
CA ASN A 182 -2.55 32.78 -12.19
C ASN A 182 -2.06 32.64 -13.63
N THR A 183 -1.96 31.38 -14.10
CA THR A 183 -1.56 31.05 -15.48
C THR A 183 -2.74 30.72 -16.39
N GLN A 184 -3.96 30.67 -15.84
CA GLN A 184 -5.20 30.32 -16.54
C GLN A 184 -5.10 28.92 -17.19
N ARG A 185 -4.52 27.97 -16.45
CA ARG A 185 -4.27 26.59 -16.89
C ARG A 185 -5.15 25.62 -16.10
N ILE A 186 -5.68 24.62 -16.79
CA ILE A 186 -6.33 23.45 -16.21
C ILE A 186 -5.65 22.21 -16.78
N GLU A 187 -5.26 21.30 -15.91
CA GLU A 187 -4.75 19.98 -16.28
C GLU A 187 -5.56 18.92 -15.54
N PHE A 188 -5.87 17.82 -16.21
CA PHE A 188 -6.51 16.67 -15.60
C PHE A 188 -5.94 15.40 -16.22
N THR A 189 -5.94 14.33 -15.43
CA THR A 189 -5.45 13.03 -15.88
C THR A 189 -6.61 12.11 -16.23
N VAL A 190 -6.45 11.29 -17.26
CA VAL A 190 -7.35 10.19 -17.59
C VAL A 190 -6.55 8.89 -17.68
N PRO A 191 -7.18 7.73 -17.46
CA PRO A 191 -6.54 6.44 -17.64
C PRO A 191 -5.86 6.28 -19.00
N PHE A 192 -4.91 5.35 -19.05
CA PHE A 192 -4.28 4.95 -20.29
C PHE A 192 -5.32 4.43 -21.31
N ALA A 193 -5.11 4.74 -22.58
CA ALA A 193 -5.97 4.39 -23.72
C ALA A 193 -7.36 5.04 -23.74
N THR A 194 -7.62 6.06 -22.92
CA THR A 194 -8.84 6.87 -23.00
C THR A 194 -8.92 7.63 -24.34
N ASP A 195 -10.08 7.59 -25.01
CA ASP A 195 -10.31 8.36 -26.24
C ASP A 195 -10.44 9.87 -25.94
N LEU A 196 -9.31 10.57 -25.98
CA LEU A 196 -9.23 12.00 -25.74
C LEU A 196 -10.05 12.85 -26.72
N SER A 197 -10.46 12.30 -27.87
CA SER A 197 -11.21 13.04 -28.89
C SER A 197 -12.69 13.21 -28.53
N GLN A 198 -13.21 12.48 -27.55
CA GLN A 198 -14.64 12.40 -27.20
C GLN A 198 -14.92 12.50 -25.69
N LEU A 199 -14.12 13.25 -24.92
CA LEU A 199 -14.35 13.39 -23.48
C LEU A 199 -15.53 14.31 -23.17
N THR A 200 -16.41 13.87 -22.27
CA THR A 200 -17.55 14.67 -21.80
C THR A 200 -17.17 15.46 -20.56
N ILE A 201 -17.49 16.75 -20.52
CA ILE A 201 -17.30 17.58 -19.32
C ILE A 201 -18.34 17.19 -18.26
N SER A 202 -17.91 16.51 -17.21
CA SER A 202 -18.78 16.01 -16.13
C SER A 202 -19.13 17.12 -15.13
N ASN A 203 -18.20 18.05 -14.88
CA ASN A 203 -18.38 19.20 -14.01
C ASN A 203 -17.66 20.42 -14.59
N LEU A 204 -18.32 21.59 -14.58
CA LEU A 204 -17.68 22.87 -14.87
C LEU A 204 -18.37 23.96 -14.04
N LEU A 205 -17.64 24.52 -13.09
CA LEU A 205 -18.07 25.66 -12.30
C LEU A 205 -17.20 26.87 -12.65
N ALA A 206 -17.82 27.90 -13.20
CA ALA A 206 -17.18 29.20 -13.42
C ALA A 206 -17.67 30.23 -12.40
N SER A 207 -16.97 31.37 -12.29
CA SER A 207 -17.41 32.48 -11.44
C SER A 207 -18.87 32.88 -11.75
N PRO A 208 -19.73 33.21 -10.77
CA PRO A 208 -21.18 33.37 -10.97
C PRO A 208 -21.63 34.35 -12.06
N GLU A 209 -20.83 35.40 -12.30
CA GLU A 209 -21.08 36.44 -13.31
C GLU A 209 -20.33 36.19 -14.64
N SER A 210 -19.78 34.99 -14.83
CA SER A 210 -18.96 34.61 -15.99
C SER A 210 -19.65 33.57 -16.86
N GLN A 211 -19.36 33.60 -18.15
CA GLN A 211 -19.79 32.61 -19.14
C GLN A 211 -18.58 31.96 -19.77
N THR A 212 -18.62 30.65 -19.97
CA THR A 212 -17.57 29.87 -20.62
C THR A 212 -17.96 29.47 -22.04
N SER A 213 -16.97 29.34 -22.92
CA SER A 213 -17.18 28.88 -24.30
C SER A 213 -17.54 27.39 -24.42
N ILE A 214 -17.31 26.62 -23.36
CA ILE A 214 -17.73 25.22 -23.18
C ILE A 214 -18.58 25.12 -21.91
N ARG A 215 -19.39 24.08 -21.78
CA ARG A 215 -20.34 23.88 -20.68
C ARG A 215 -20.29 22.43 -20.19
N GLN A 216 -20.75 22.22 -18.97
CA GLN A 216 -21.02 20.88 -18.48
C GLN A 216 -21.92 20.12 -19.46
N GLY A 217 -21.56 18.89 -19.77
CA GLY A 217 -22.23 18.01 -20.75
C GLY A 217 -21.73 18.15 -22.19
N ASP A 218 -20.87 19.14 -22.51
CA ASP A 218 -20.24 19.20 -23.83
C ASP A 218 -19.25 18.05 -24.02
N ILE A 219 -19.19 17.51 -25.25
CA ILE A 219 -18.16 16.57 -25.69
C ILE A 219 -17.06 17.36 -26.40
N VAL A 220 -15.83 17.23 -25.94
CA VAL A 220 -14.69 18.04 -26.38
C VAL A 220 -13.49 17.16 -26.71
N ASP A 221 -12.78 17.53 -27.78
CA ASP A 221 -11.54 16.91 -28.22
C ASP A 221 -10.34 17.53 -27.48
N PHE A 222 -9.74 16.75 -26.56
CA PHE A 222 -8.54 17.10 -25.80
C PHE A 222 -7.27 16.42 -26.31
N THR A 223 -7.26 15.88 -27.54
CA THR A 223 -6.02 15.38 -28.18
C THR A 223 -4.94 16.47 -28.31
N LYS A 224 -5.34 17.74 -28.18
CA LYS A 224 -4.49 18.92 -28.02
C LYS A 224 -5.06 19.85 -26.95
N PRO A 225 -4.24 20.73 -26.34
CA PRO A 225 -4.74 21.72 -25.39
C PRO A 225 -5.89 22.56 -25.95
N VAL A 226 -7.00 22.60 -25.21
CA VAL A 226 -8.24 23.28 -25.58
C VAL A 226 -8.24 24.70 -25.02
N SER A 227 -8.65 25.65 -25.85
CA SER A 227 -8.77 27.06 -25.46
C SER A 227 -10.20 27.38 -25.02
N VAL A 228 -10.38 27.74 -23.75
CA VAL A 228 -11.67 28.09 -23.15
C VAL A 228 -11.74 29.59 -22.91
N HIS A 229 -12.75 30.25 -23.47
CA HIS A 229 -12.97 31.67 -23.22
C HIS A 229 -13.90 31.85 -22.03
N VAL A 230 -13.45 32.60 -21.01
CA VAL A 230 -14.22 32.98 -19.83
C VAL A 230 -14.55 34.47 -19.93
N ILE A 231 -15.82 34.79 -20.11
CA ILE A 231 -16.32 36.13 -20.41
C ILE A 231 -17.11 36.64 -19.20
N ASN A 232 -16.68 37.76 -18.62
CA ASN A 232 -17.41 38.36 -17.50
C ASN A 232 -18.63 39.20 -17.95
N GLU A 233 -19.42 39.67 -16.98
CA GLU A 233 -20.57 40.56 -17.17
C GLU A 233 -20.29 41.83 -18.03
N LYS A 234 -19.03 42.27 -18.14
CA LYS A 234 -18.61 43.44 -18.91
C LYS A 234 -18.11 43.09 -20.32
N GLY A 235 -18.21 41.83 -20.71
CA GLY A 235 -17.72 41.33 -22.01
C GLY A 235 -16.20 41.17 -22.09
N LYS A 236 -15.46 41.28 -20.98
CA LYS A 236 -14.01 41.00 -20.97
C LYS A 236 -13.82 39.49 -21.05
N ALA A 237 -13.21 39.02 -22.14
CA ALA A 237 -12.84 37.64 -22.32
C ALA A 237 -11.41 37.37 -21.81
N GLU A 238 -11.24 36.30 -21.04
CA GLU A 238 -9.95 35.74 -20.66
C GLU A 238 -9.84 34.33 -21.24
N LYS A 239 -8.61 33.91 -21.58
CA LYS A 239 -8.37 32.66 -22.29
C LYS A 239 -7.71 31.67 -21.34
N TRP A 240 -8.40 30.58 -21.07
CA TRP A 240 -7.91 29.46 -20.28
C TRP A 240 -7.45 28.33 -21.21
N THR A 241 -6.40 27.61 -20.80
CA THR A 241 -5.89 26.43 -21.52
C THR A 241 -6.21 25.20 -20.70
N VAL A 242 -6.91 24.24 -21.29
CA VAL A 242 -7.28 22.97 -20.65
C VAL A 242 -6.55 21.85 -21.36
N THR A 243 -5.78 21.05 -20.63
CA THR A 243 -4.96 19.96 -21.15
C THR A 243 -5.36 18.65 -20.49
N ALA A 244 -5.63 17.63 -21.29
CA ALA A 244 -5.72 16.25 -20.81
C ALA A 244 -4.33 15.63 -20.77
N ILE A 245 -4.05 14.88 -19.71
CA ILE A 245 -2.86 14.06 -19.55
C ILE A 245 -3.33 12.62 -19.54
N GLU A 246 -2.86 11.81 -20.47
CA GLU A 246 -3.09 10.36 -20.45
C GLU A 246 -2.07 9.73 -19.48
N SER A 247 -2.55 8.93 -18.53
CA SER A 247 -1.69 8.17 -17.62
C SER A 247 -0.75 7.24 -18.39
N GLU A 248 0.39 6.93 -17.78
CA GLU A 248 1.19 5.79 -18.23
C GLU A 248 0.37 4.51 -18.12
N LYS A 249 0.70 3.53 -18.97
CA LYS A 249 0.05 2.23 -18.93
C LYS A 249 0.39 1.54 -17.60
N GLU A 250 -0.61 1.32 -16.79
CA GLU A 250 -0.52 0.66 -15.49
C GLU A 250 -1.64 -0.36 -15.32
N VAL A 251 -1.48 -1.28 -14.37
CA VAL A 251 -2.52 -2.26 -14.04
C VAL A 251 -3.77 -1.52 -13.58
N THR A 252 -4.91 -1.86 -14.17
CA THR A 252 -6.21 -1.31 -13.80
C THR A 252 -7.22 -2.42 -13.60
N ILE A 253 -8.25 -2.15 -12.81
CA ILE A 253 -9.40 -3.03 -12.69
C ILE A 253 -10.70 -2.34 -13.09
N ALA A 254 -11.67 -3.14 -13.50
CA ALA A 254 -13.07 -2.75 -13.58
C ALA A 254 -13.91 -3.78 -12.81
N SER A 255 -14.94 -3.34 -12.10
CA SER A 255 -15.73 -4.23 -11.24
C SER A 255 -17.22 -3.92 -11.21
N SER A 256 -18.04 -4.93 -10.89
CA SER A 256 -19.43 -4.71 -10.46
C SER A 256 -19.51 -3.97 -9.12
N ASN A 257 -18.42 -3.95 -8.34
CA ASN A 257 -18.31 -3.29 -7.05
C ASN A 257 -17.45 -2.02 -7.16
N THR A 258 -18.10 -0.86 -7.13
CA THR A 258 -17.43 0.44 -7.30
C THR A 258 -16.45 0.75 -6.16
N ALA A 259 -16.74 0.32 -4.93
CA ALA A 259 -15.85 0.58 -3.79
C ALA A 259 -14.52 -0.18 -3.92
N LEU A 260 -14.55 -1.40 -4.48
CA LEU A 260 -13.35 -2.15 -4.83
C LEU A 260 -12.55 -1.44 -5.92
N GLU A 261 -13.21 -1.03 -7.02
CA GLU A 261 -12.58 -0.31 -8.13
C GLU A 261 -11.91 0.99 -7.67
N ASP A 262 -12.66 1.83 -6.94
CA ASP A 262 -12.16 3.09 -6.38
C ASP A 262 -10.97 2.87 -5.44
N SER A 263 -11.02 1.81 -4.62
CA SER A 263 -9.95 1.50 -3.66
C SER A 263 -8.71 0.92 -4.34
N PHE A 264 -8.84 0.16 -5.43
CA PHE A 264 -7.69 -0.32 -6.18
C PHE A 264 -6.98 0.83 -6.90
N ASN A 265 -7.75 1.72 -7.55
CA ASN A 265 -7.19 2.92 -8.18
C ASN A 265 -6.51 3.85 -7.15
N TRP A 266 -7.15 4.04 -5.99
CA TRP A 266 -6.53 4.74 -4.86
C TRP A 266 -5.21 4.08 -4.46
N ALA A 267 -5.17 2.75 -4.34
CA ALA A 267 -3.98 2.04 -3.91
C ALA A 267 -2.82 2.21 -4.92
N ILE A 268 -3.08 2.06 -6.22
CA ILE A 268 -2.08 2.30 -7.28
C ILE A 268 -1.51 3.72 -7.18
N ASP A 269 -2.36 4.74 -7.11
CA ASP A 269 -1.92 6.13 -6.98
C ASP A 269 -1.17 6.39 -5.66
N LYS A 270 -1.57 5.69 -4.58
CA LYS A 270 -0.93 5.84 -3.28
C LYS A 270 0.50 5.31 -3.28
N THR A 271 0.78 4.20 -3.96
CA THR A 271 2.15 3.65 -4.07
C THR A 271 3.16 4.67 -4.63
N LYS A 272 2.74 5.48 -5.61
CA LYS A 272 3.55 6.53 -6.26
C LYS A 272 4.07 7.56 -5.25
N GLN A 273 3.35 7.80 -4.16
CA GLN A 273 3.75 8.75 -3.11
C GLN A 273 4.90 8.25 -2.25
N PHE A 274 5.14 6.94 -2.24
CA PHE A 274 6.17 6.32 -1.41
C PHE A 274 7.49 6.08 -2.16
N VAL A 275 7.53 6.31 -3.47
CA VAL A 275 8.72 6.08 -4.30
C VAL A 275 9.83 7.07 -3.94
N MET A 276 11.01 6.52 -3.62
CA MET A 276 12.21 7.27 -3.27
C MET A 276 13.29 7.21 -4.36
N THR A 277 13.07 6.41 -5.41
CA THR A 277 13.92 6.35 -6.59
C THR A 277 14.11 7.72 -7.23
N GLY A 278 15.39 8.10 -7.43
CA GLY A 278 15.75 9.38 -8.03
C GLY A 278 15.66 10.58 -7.07
N GLN A 279 15.25 10.37 -5.81
CA GLN A 279 15.20 11.40 -4.79
C GLN A 279 16.55 11.52 -4.04
N SER A 280 16.69 12.61 -3.28
CA SER A 280 17.78 12.83 -2.34
C SER A 280 17.24 13.53 -1.10
N GLY A 281 17.72 13.18 0.09
CA GLY A 281 17.18 13.76 1.32
C GLY A 281 17.90 13.29 2.56
N LEU A 282 17.24 13.44 3.71
CA LEU A 282 17.80 13.09 5.02
C LEU A 282 18.09 11.58 5.16
N VAL A 283 19.10 11.25 5.96
CA VAL A 283 19.39 9.88 6.42
C VAL A 283 19.39 9.82 7.95
N ASN A 284 19.00 8.68 8.53
CA ASN A 284 18.79 8.46 9.96
C ASN A 284 17.83 9.48 10.59
N ARG A 285 16.78 9.86 9.86
CA ARG A 285 15.69 10.66 10.43
C ARG A 285 14.68 9.72 11.07
N ASP A 286 14.33 10.01 12.31
CA ASP A 286 13.31 9.30 13.08
C ASP A 286 12.69 10.22 14.16
N GLU A 287 11.84 9.66 15.02
CA GLU A 287 11.18 10.39 16.10
C GLU A 287 12.13 11.06 17.10
N ASN A 288 13.32 10.49 17.30
CA ASN A 288 14.36 10.97 18.22
C ASN A 288 15.37 11.87 17.50
N ASN A 289 15.58 11.67 16.19
CA ASN A 289 16.49 12.45 15.36
C ASN A 289 15.79 13.10 14.15
N ASN A 290 14.99 14.13 14.42
CA ASN A 290 14.11 14.72 13.42
C ASN A 290 14.79 15.37 12.21
N ASP A 291 16.04 15.79 12.36
CA ASP A 291 16.81 16.45 11.29
C ASP A 291 17.83 15.50 10.65
N GLY A 292 17.76 14.20 10.97
CA GLY A 292 18.68 13.20 10.45
C GLY A 292 20.12 13.41 10.90
N SER A 293 21.02 12.62 10.33
CA SER A 293 22.48 12.70 10.57
C SER A 293 23.25 13.27 9.38
N GLY A 294 22.55 13.57 8.28
CA GLY A 294 23.10 14.05 7.02
C GLY A 294 22.09 13.91 5.89
N THR A 295 22.55 14.11 4.65
CA THR A 295 21.78 13.86 3.43
C THR A 295 22.54 12.95 2.47
N ALA A 296 21.79 12.21 1.66
CA ALA A 296 22.33 11.32 0.63
C ALA A 296 21.41 11.26 -0.59
N ASN A 297 21.96 10.78 -1.72
CA ASN A 297 21.15 10.33 -2.83
C ASN A 297 20.58 8.96 -2.49
N TYR A 298 19.33 8.71 -2.86
CA TYR A 298 18.67 7.46 -2.55
C TYR A 298 18.87 6.42 -3.67
N ILE A 299 18.96 5.15 -3.27
CA ILE A 299 18.92 4.01 -4.19
C ILE A 299 17.49 3.81 -4.69
N PRO A 300 17.28 3.04 -5.78
CA PRO A 300 15.93 2.62 -6.15
C PRO A 300 15.27 1.92 -4.98
N SER A 301 14.22 2.52 -4.44
CA SER A 301 13.53 2.08 -3.24
C SER A 301 12.21 2.83 -3.08
N TYR A 302 11.38 2.35 -2.17
CA TYR A 302 10.19 3.04 -1.71
C TYR A 302 10.08 2.92 -0.18
N TRP A 303 9.23 3.75 0.40
CA TRP A 303 8.93 3.73 1.83
C TRP A 303 8.23 2.43 2.23
N ALA A 304 8.84 1.67 3.13
CA ALA A 304 8.23 0.46 3.70
C ALA A 304 8.34 0.51 5.22
N GLY A 305 7.25 0.87 5.91
CA GLY A 305 7.24 1.14 7.34
C GLY A 305 6.82 2.57 7.62
N TYR A 306 7.25 3.10 8.78
CA TYR A 306 6.77 4.41 9.23
C TYR A 306 7.18 5.56 8.31
N PHE A 307 6.19 6.31 7.80
CA PHE A 307 6.33 7.43 6.88
C PHE A 307 7.13 8.64 7.42
N ASP A 308 7.45 8.64 8.71
CA ASP A 308 8.31 9.65 9.33
C ASP A 308 9.72 9.16 9.68
N ARG A 309 10.10 7.95 9.25
CA ARG A 309 11.48 7.46 9.33
C ARG A 309 12.07 7.29 7.94
N THR A 310 13.28 7.77 7.70
CA THR A 310 13.90 7.72 6.35
C THR A 310 14.45 6.34 6.01
N ALA A 311 13.58 5.32 6.02
CA ALA A 311 13.96 3.94 5.88
C ALA A 311 12.86 3.09 5.24
N PHE A 312 13.28 1.91 4.79
CA PHE A 312 12.44 0.78 4.50
C PHE A 312 12.79 -0.39 5.44
N TYR A 313 11.76 -1.07 5.95
CA TYR A 313 11.85 -2.15 6.93
C TYR A 313 11.64 -3.49 6.25
N SER A 314 12.33 -4.51 6.76
CA SER A 314 12.30 -5.87 6.20
C SER A 314 10.89 -6.45 6.13
N ARG A 315 10.17 -6.55 7.26
CA ARG A 315 8.79 -7.07 7.32
C ARG A 315 7.86 -6.33 6.35
N ASP A 316 7.79 -5.01 6.49
CA ASP A 316 6.90 -4.18 5.67
C ASP A 316 7.20 -4.32 4.18
N PHE A 317 8.48 -4.33 3.80
CA PHE A 317 8.89 -4.51 2.40
C PHE A 317 8.43 -5.86 1.84
N LEU A 318 8.60 -6.95 2.61
CA LEU A 318 8.26 -8.30 2.17
C LEU A 318 6.77 -8.46 1.87
N HIS A 319 5.90 -7.85 2.66
CA HIS A 319 4.46 -7.84 2.41
C HIS A 319 4.03 -6.85 1.31
N GLN A 320 4.88 -5.87 1.00
CA GLN A 320 4.63 -4.90 -0.08
C GLN A 320 5.09 -5.42 -1.46
N ALA A 321 6.03 -6.37 -1.52
CA ALA A 321 6.76 -6.72 -2.74
C ALA A 321 5.85 -7.10 -3.94
N SER A 322 4.85 -7.97 -3.75
CA SER A 322 3.93 -8.35 -4.85
C SER A 322 3.10 -7.17 -5.33
N GLY A 323 2.53 -6.37 -4.42
CA GLY A 323 1.85 -5.13 -4.76
C GLY A 323 2.76 -4.13 -5.47
N GLY A 324 4.05 -4.11 -5.10
CA GLY A 324 5.07 -3.23 -5.69
C GLY A 324 5.34 -3.60 -7.14
N TRP A 325 5.50 -4.89 -7.46
CA TRP A 325 5.61 -5.35 -8.84
C TRP A 325 4.39 -4.95 -9.67
N LEU A 326 3.19 -5.21 -9.14
CA LEU A 326 1.92 -4.90 -9.81
C LEU A 326 1.73 -3.39 -10.02
N ALA A 327 2.30 -2.55 -9.16
CA ALA A 327 2.35 -1.10 -9.29
C ALA A 327 3.52 -0.59 -10.16
N GLY A 328 4.31 -1.47 -10.78
CA GLY A 328 5.42 -1.11 -11.68
C GLY A 328 6.76 -0.84 -10.98
N LEU A 329 6.91 -1.20 -9.70
CA LEU A 329 8.09 -0.92 -8.85
C LEU A 329 9.10 -2.08 -8.82
N GLY A 330 9.24 -2.82 -9.93
CA GLY A 330 10.11 -4.00 -10.00
C GLY A 330 11.60 -3.69 -9.80
N ALA A 331 12.07 -2.51 -10.24
CA ALA A 331 13.46 -2.09 -10.06
C ALA A 331 13.78 -1.80 -8.58
N GLU A 332 12.85 -1.16 -7.89
CA GLU A 332 12.88 -0.89 -6.46
C GLU A 332 12.90 -2.20 -5.67
N ASN A 333 12.00 -3.14 -5.99
CA ASN A 333 11.95 -4.46 -5.36
C ASN A 333 13.31 -5.14 -5.41
N LEU A 334 13.87 -5.32 -6.61
CA LEU A 334 15.16 -6.00 -6.77
C LEU A 334 16.28 -5.30 -5.99
N SER A 335 16.34 -3.96 -6.06
CA SER A 335 17.33 -3.15 -5.35
C SER A 335 17.22 -3.33 -3.83
N MET A 336 16.00 -3.35 -3.28
CA MET A 336 15.75 -3.55 -1.85
C MET A 336 16.10 -4.98 -1.41
N PHE A 337 15.70 -6.02 -2.17
CA PHE A 337 16.10 -7.42 -1.92
C PHE A 337 17.62 -7.58 -1.87
N GLN A 338 18.33 -7.07 -2.89
CA GLN A 338 19.79 -7.13 -2.94
C GLN A 338 20.44 -6.38 -1.77
N THR A 339 19.84 -5.27 -1.34
CA THR A 339 20.37 -4.47 -0.24
C THR A 339 20.25 -5.21 1.08
N PHE A 340 19.10 -5.83 1.40
CA PHE A 340 18.98 -6.69 2.57
C PHE A 340 19.91 -7.90 2.49
N ALA A 341 20.03 -8.56 1.34
CA ALA A 341 20.94 -9.71 1.20
C ALA A 341 22.40 -9.35 1.52
N ARG A 342 22.90 -8.20 1.05
CA ARG A 342 24.26 -7.72 1.35
C ARG A 342 24.52 -7.44 2.83
N HIS A 343 23.48 -7.16 3.62
CA HIS A 343 23.61 -6.91 5.05
C HIS A 343 23.56 -8.20 5.90
N SER A 344 23.16 -9.33 5.32
CA SER A 344 23.30 -10.63 5.99
C SER A 344 24.75 -11.10 5.93
N THR A 345 25.37 -11.19 7.11
CA THR A 345 26.81 -11.41 7.22
C THR A 345 27.15 -12.34 8.39
N GLU A 346 28.30 -12.99 8.32
CA GLU A 346 28.77 -13.89 9.37
C GLU A 346 28.87 -13.23 10.77
N PRO A 347 29.38 -11.98 10.94
CA PRO A 347 29.41 -11.33 12.25
C PRO A 347 28.02 -11.11 12.85
N ARG A 348 26.99 -10.94 12.00
CA ARG A 348 25.58 -10.82 12.41
C ARG A 348 24.91 -12.18 12.54
N LYS A 349 25.66 -13.29 12.51
CA LYS A 349 25.15 -14.66 12.49
C LYS A 349 24.10 -14.88 11.38
N TRP A 350 24.35 -14.29 10.21
CA TRP A 350 23.49 -14.33 9.02
C TRP A 350 22.09 -13.72 9.15
N TYR A 351 21.81 -12.96 10.21
CA TYR A 351 20.68 -12.02 10.19
C TYR A 351 20.94 -10.91 9.16
N THR A 352 19.93 -10.55 8.37
CA THR A 352 19.86 -9.23 7.75
C THR A 352 19.32 -8.18 8.74
N LEU A 353 19.37 -6.91 8.35
CA LEU A 353 18.93 -5.79 9.16
C LEU A 353 17.42 -5.64 9.15
N TRP A 354 16.89 -5.05 10.22
CA TRP A 354 15.49 -4.67 10.31
C TRP A 354 15.13 -3.48 9.42
N ALA A 355 15.89 -2.39 9.51
CA ALA A 355 15.61 -1.13 8.85
C ALA A 355 16.87 -0.57 8.15
N ILE A 356 16.68 -0.12 6.91
CA ILE A 356 17.74 0.41 6.05
C ILE A 356 17.32 1.77 5.53
N ASN A 357 18.24 2.75 5.57
CA ASN A 357 18.01 4.06 4.98
C ASN A 357 17.78 3.96 3.47
N PHE A 358 17.12 4.96 2.89
CA PHE A 358 16.94 5.03 1.43
C PHE A 358 18.24 5.13 0.62
N ASP A 359 19.41 5.34 1.26
CA ASP A 359 20.72 5.26 0.60
C ASP A 359 21.40 3.87 0.70
N GLY A 360 20.73 2.91 1.32
CA GLY A 360 21.21 1.53 1.52
C GLY A 360 22.04 1.32 2.80
N THR A 361 22.27 2.35 3.61
CA THR A 361 23.00 2.23 4.88
C THR A 361 22.11 1.76 6.04
N PRO A 362 22.65 1.10 7.07
CA PRO A 362 21.86 0.72 8.25
C PRO A 362 21.19 1.94 8.91
N HIS A 363 19.91 1.85 9.26
CA HIS A 363 19.23 2.93 9.97
C HIS A 363 19.57 2.88 11.48
N THR A 364 20.09 3.97 12.03
CA THR A 364 20.71 3.98 13.37
C THR A 364 19.75 3.82 14.55
N ILE A 365 18.44 3.90 14.31
CA ILE A 365 17.43 3.64 15.35
C ILE A 365 17.37 2.16 15.73
N ASP A 366 17.63 1.27 14.77
CA ASP A 366 17.48 -0.19 14.92
C ASP A 366 18.82 -0.93 14.76
N TYR A 367 19.91 -0.20 14.48
CA TYR A 367 21.27 -0.75 14.35
C TYR A 367 22.30 0.14 15.05
N HIS A 368 23.03 -0.42 16.02
CA HIS A 368 24.14 0.24 16.69
C HIS A 368 25.50 -0.38 16.33
N HIS A 369 25.57 -1.71 16.31
CA HIS A 369 26.70 -2.52 15.83
C HIS A 369 26.24 -3.98 15.65
N ASP A 370 27.12 -4.85 15.13
CA ASP A 370 26.80 -6.24 14.75
C ASP A 370 26.38 -7.17 15.90
N ASP A 371 26.52 -6.72 17.16
CA ASP A 371 26.04 -7.45 18.35
C ASP A 371 24.79 -6.79 18.99
N TYR A 372 24.39 -5.60 18.53
CA TYR A 372 23.27 -4.85 19.09
C TYR A 372 22.48 -4.12 18.01
N PHE A 373 21.49 -4.83 17.49
CA PHE A 373 20.57 -4.41 16.44
C PHE A 373 19.26 -5.19 16.55
N VAL A 374 18.20 -4.72 15.88
CA VAL A 374 16.92 -5.43 15.81
C VAL A 374 17.05 -6.67 14.92
N ARG A 375 16.53 -7.80 15.41
CA ARG A 375 16.58 -9.12 14.80
C ARG A 375 15.20 -9.76 14.88
N GLU A 376 14.72 -10.23 13.73
CA GLU A 376 13.49 -11.00 13.63
C GLU A 376 13.71 -12.26 12.79
N VAL A 377 13.34 -13.39 13.37
CA VAL A 377 13.45 -14.71 12.75
C VAL A 377 12.55 -14.86 11.51
N PRO A 378 11.22 -14.60 11.55
CA PRO A 378 10.35 -14.87 10.40
C PRO A 378 10.76 -14.12 9.14
N ALA A 379 11.21 -12.87 9.27
CA ALA A 379 11.64 -12.03 8.15
C ALA A 379 12.77 -12.66 7.33
N GLN A 380 13.72 -13.38 7.97
CA GLN A 380 14.84 -13.99 7.25
C GLN A 380 14.34 -15.00 6.22
N PHE A 381 13.35 -15.80 6.61
CA PHE A 381 12.77 -16.84 5.77
C PHE A 381 11.84 -16.27 4.70
N GLU A 382 11.04 -15.26 5.03
CA GLU A 382 10.16 -14.63 4.05
C GLU A 382 10.92 -13.93 2.92
N PHE A 383 12.14 -13.43 3.13
CA PHE A 383 12.97 -12.97 2.01
C PHE A 383 13.19 -14.05 0.94
N VAL A 384 13.32 -15.32 1.33
CA VAL A 384 13.49 -16.45 0.39
C VAL A 384 12.17 -16.74 -0.33
N GLU A 385 11.07 -16.80 0.41
CA GLU A 385 9.72 -17.02 -0.14
C GLU A 385 9.34 -15.92 -1.14
N LYS A 386 9.40 -14.66 -0.70
CA LYS A 386 8.99 -13.51 -1.51
C LYS A 386 9.92 -13.28 -2.70
N ALA A 387 11.21 -13.61 -2.61
CA ALA A 387 12.08 -13.60 -3.78
C ALA A 387 11.66 -14.63 -4.86
N LEU A 388 11.19 -15.83 -4.48
CA LEU A 388 10.64 -16.78 -5.43
C LEU A 388 9.33 -16.26 -6.05
N GLU A 389 8.47 -15.63 -5.26
CA GLU A 389 7.24 -14.99 -5.77
C GLU A 389 7.57 -13.91 -6.81
N GLN A 390 8.56 -13.04 -6.53
CA GLN A 390 9.03 -12.06 -7.49
C GLN A 390 9.57 -12.74 -8.76
N TYR A 391 10.35 -13.81 -8.66
CA TYR A 391 10.80 -14.57 -9.82
C TYR A 391 9.63 -15.15 -10.63
N ARG A 392 8.58 -15.65 -9.97
CA ARG A 392 7.38 -16.19 -10.63
C ARG A 392 6.57 -15.13 -11.36
N TRP A 393 6.50 -13.91 -10.83
CA TRP A 393 5.87 -12.77 -11.50
C TRP A 393 6.68 -12.26 -12.68
N THR A 394 7.99 -12.12 -12.49
CA THR A 394 8.85 -11.34 -13.40
C THR A 394 9.60 -12.18 -14.42
N GLY A 395 9.87 -13.45 -14.13
CA GLY A 395 10.84 -14.24 -14.88
C GLY A 395 12.28 -13.73 -14.78
N ASP A 396 12.56 -12.77 -13.88
CA ASP A 396 13.86 -12.12 -13.77
C ASP A 396 14.87 -13.04 -13.10
N ASP A 397 15.81 -13.54 -13.90
CA ASP A 397 16.81 -14.53 -13.50
C ASP A 397 17.77 -14.02 -12.42
N ARG A 398 17.83 -12.70 -12.17
CA ARG A 398 18.61 -12.12 -11.08
C ARG A 398 18.15 -12.62 -9.72
N TYR A 399 16.86 -12.91 -9.51
CA TYR A 399 16.38 -13.54 -8.28
C TYR A 399 16.93 -14.95 -8.06
N ILE A 400 17.50 -15.59 -9.09
CA ILE A 400 18.01 -16.96 -9.03
C ILE A 400 19.54 -17.01 -9.08
N TYR A 401 20.16 -16.07 -9.80
CA TYR A 401 21.59 -16.11 -10.11
C TYR A 401 22.41 -14.93 -9.58
N ASP A 402 21.79 -13.91 -8.98
CA ASP A 402 22.55 -12.87 -8.28
C ASP A 402 23.33 -13.49 -7.10
N PRO A 403 24.65 -13.23 -7.00
CA PRO A 403 25.49 -13.90 -6.01
C PRO A 403 25.19 -13.48 -4.57
N ASP A 404 24.80 -12.23 -4.33
CA ASP A 404 24.46 -11.74 -2.98
C ASP A 404 23.15 -12.40 -2.52
N LEU A 405 22.15 -12.42 -3.40
CA LEU A 405 20.86 -13.07 -3.15
C LEU A 405 21.02 -14.58 -2.92
N TRP A 406 21.75 -15.28 -3.80
CA TRP A 406 21.94 -16.72 -3.67
C TRP A 406 22.70 -17.10 -2.39
N GLN A 407 23.73 -16.32 -2.03
CA GLN A 407 24.42 -16.49 -0.76
C GLN A 407 23.44 -16.33 0.41
N PHE A 408 22.63 -15.28 0.41
CA PHE A 408 21.65 -15.04 1.45
C PHE A 408 20.67 -16.22 1.60
N TYR A 409 20.03 -16.68 0.52
CA TYR A 409 19.09 -17.80 0.57
C TYR A 409 19.73 -19.07 1.14
N THR A 410 20.92 -19.39 0.65
CA THR A 410 21.67 -20.57 1.09
C THR A 410 22.00 -20.47 2.58
N LYS A 411 22.51 -19.32 3.03
CA LYS A 411 22.94 -19.10 4.42
C LYS A 411 21.76 -19.09 5.40
N VAL A 412 20.64 -18.49 5.04
CA VAL A 412 19.42 -18.49 5.86
C VAL A 412 18.91 -19.92 6.08
N LEU A 413 18.94 -20.79 5.06
CA LEU A 413 18.46 -22.17 5.23
C LEU A 413 19.52 -23.15 5.76
N THR A 414 20.76 -22.72 5.95
CA THR A 414 21.83 -23.61 6.43
C THR A 414 22.48 -23.07 7.69
N ASP A 415 23.50 -22.22 7.55
CA ASP A 415 24.26 -21.69 8.68
C ASP A 415 23.39 -20.93 9.69
N TYR A 416 22.40 -20.16 9.24
CA TYR A 416 21.51 -19.42 10.13
C TYR A 416 20.71 -20.36 11.02
N ILE A 417 19.97 -21.33 10.45
CA ILE A 417 19.22 -22.32 11.26
C ILE A 417 20.16 -23.01 12.24
N ALA A 418 21.33 -23.50 11.79
CA ALA A 418 22.28 -24.19 12.66
C ALA A 418 22.85 -23.30 13.80
N LEU A 419 22.91 -21.98 13.62
CA LEU A 419 23.38 -21.03 14.63
C LEU A 419 22.30 -20.61 15.62
N HIS A 420 21.02 -20.78 15.27
CA HIS A 420 19.87 -20.33 16.05
C HIS A 420 18.92 -21.47 16.44
N ASP A 421 19.36 -22.73 16.34
CA ASP A 421 18.67 -23.95 16.81
C ASP A 421 19.48 -24.55 17.98
N ASP A 422 19.83 -23.70 18.97
CA ASP A 422 20.79 -24.03 20.03
C ASP A 422 20.17 -24.17 21.44
N GLN A 423 18.91 -23.74 21.66
CA GLN A 423 18.22 -23.88 22.94
C GLN A 423 17.38 -25.17 23.01
N GLU A 424 16.68 -25.53 21.94
CA GLU A 424 15.89 -26.75 21.75
C GLU A 424 16.17 -27.37 20.36
N PRO A 425 17.30 -28.09 20.19
CA PRO A 425 17.74 -28.56 18.87
C PRO A 425 16.73 -29.50 18.20
N ASN A 426 15.93 -28.96 17.29
CA ASN A 426 14.83 -29.63 16.58
C ASN A 426 14.75 -29.21 15.10
N GLY A 427 15.67 -28.35 14.65
CA GLY A 427 15.77 -27.84 13.29
C GLY A 427 14.97 -26.56 13.03
N ILE A 428 14.37 -25.94 14.05
CA ILE A 428 13.63 -24.69 13.96
C ILE A 428 14.52 -23.54 14.43
N ALA A 429 14.60 -22.46 13.66
CA ALA A 429 15.34 -21.29 14.11
C ALA A 429 14.58 -20.56 15.24
N GLU A 430 15.31 -20.21 16.28
CA GLU A 430 14.77 -19.71 17.54
C GLU A 430 14.97 -18.20 17.71
N GLY A 431 14.14 -17.62 18.58
CA GLY A 431 14.34 -16.32 19.19
C GLY A 431 15.03 -16.40 20.56
N TYR A 432 15.56 -15.26 20.99
CA TYR A 432 16.31 -15.11 22.24
C TYR A 432 15.67 -14.09 23.19
N GLY A 433 14.60 -13.41 22.78
CA GLY A 433 13.95 -12.41 23.60
C GLY A 433 13.16 -11.40 22.78
N GLY A 434 13.20 -10.13 23.18
CA GLY A 434 12.60 -9.04 22.42
C GLY A 434 13.31 -8.78 21.09
N ILE A 435 12.81 -7.82 20.32
CA ILE A 435 13.32 -7.51 18.97
C ILE A 435 14.82 -7.19 18.93
N PHE A 436 15.41 -6.61 19.99
CA PHE A 436 16.86 -6.34 20.07
C PHE A 436 17.71 -7.53 20.53
N GLU A 437 17.07 -8.62 20.97
CA GLU A 437 17.71 -9.87 21.38
C GLU A 437 17.59 -10.90 20.25
N GLY A 438 16.46 -10.92 19.54
CA GLY A 438 16.10 -11.81 18.44
C GLY A 438 14.68 -12.30 18.68
N SER A 439 13.68 -11.70 18.05
CA SER A 439 12.29 -12.11 18.20
C SER A 439 12.00 -13.34 17.33
N ALA A 440 11.36 -14.35 17.92
CA ALA A 440 10.88 -15.52 17.18
C ALA A 440 9.60 -15.24 16.36
N THR A 441 8.94 -14.10 16.60
CA THR A 441 7.63 -13.76 16.04
C THR A 441 7.54 -12.29 15.64
N TYR A 442 6.70 -11.98 14.66
CA TYR A 442 6.27 -10.62 14.32
C TYR A 442 5.34 -9.99 15.34
N ASN A 443 4.75 -10.78 16.24
CA ASN A 443 3.96 -10.23 17.33
C ASN A 443 4.89 -9.65 18.40
N GLU A 444 5.35 -8.42 18.19
CA GLU A 444 6.27 -7.69 19.06
C GLU A 444 5.62 -7.22 20.38
N ARG A 445 4.29 -7.32 20.49
CA ARG A 445 3.50 -6.74 21.59
C ARG A 445 3.13 -7.79 22.64
N GLY A 446 4.12 -8.45 23.23
CA GLY A 446 3.85 -9.36 24.35
C GLY A 446 4.97 -10.35 24.69
N GLU A 447 4.68 -11.63 24.46
CA GLU A 447 5.50 -12.75 24.90
C GLU A 447 6.79 -12.89 24.07
N PHE A 448 7.84 -13.44 24.69
CA PHE A 448 9.13 -13.68 24.04
C PHE A 448 9.41 -15.19 23.96
N PRO A 449 8.72 -15.91 23.05
CA PRO A 449 8.94 -17.33 22.88
C PRO A 449 10.31 -17.61 22.24
N ILE A 450 10.80 -18.83 22.43
CA ILE A 450 11.97 -19.30 21.67
C ILE A 450 11.55 -19.74 20.26
N GLU A 451 10.33 -20.23 20.07
CA GLU A 451 9.81 -20.60 18.76
C GLU A 451 8.34 -20.18 18.63
N ALA A 452 7.93 -19.78 17.42
CA ALA A 452 6.59 -19.29 17.16
C ALA A 452 6.04 -19.77 15.81
N GLY A 453 4.71 -19.80 15.71
CA GLY A 453 3.96 -20.35 14.57
C GLY A 453 4.20 -19.62 13.26
N ASP A 454 4.39 -18.30 13.31
CA ASP A 454 4.82 -17.48 12.18
C ASP A 454 6.27 -17.78 11.79
N GLY A 455 7.18 -17.91 12.77
CA GLY A 455 8.57 -18.31 12.53
C GLY A 455 8.71 -19.65 11.79
N ILE A 456 8.12 -20.72 12.32
CA ILE A 456 8.16 -22.05 11.69
C ILE A 456 7.38 -22.10 10.37
N GLY A 457 6.27 -21.36 10.27
CA GLY A 457 5.49 -21.22 9.03
C GLY A 457 6.32 -20.58 7.91
N SER A 458 7.00 -19.48 8.20
CA SER A 458 7.90 -18.81 7.25
C SER A 458 9.10 -19.69 6.89
N GLN A 459 9.70 -20.40 7.86
CA GLN A 459 10.78 -21.35 7.58
C GLN A 459 10.33 -22.47 6.62
N TYR A 460 9.10 -22.97 6.78
CA TYR A 460 8.52 -23.94 5.85
C TYR A 460 8.39 -23.37 4.44
N GLN A 461 7.83 -22.17 4.27
CA GLN A 461 7.71 -21.57 2.93
C GLN A 461 9.05 -21.24 2.30
N ALA A 462 10.04 -20.80 3.08
CA ALA A 462 11.40 -20.61 2.60
C ALA A 462 12.03 -21.93 2.12
N THR A 463 11.79 -23.04 2.84
CA THR A 463 12.27 -24.38 2.45
C THR A 463 11.63 -24.85 1.13
N VAL A 464 10.31 -24.63 0.96
CA VAL A 464 9.61 -24.87 -0.30
C VAL A 464 10.17 -24.00 -1.41
N ALA A 465 10.42 -22.72 -1.12
CA ALA A 465 10.90 -21.76 -2.10
C ALA A 465 12.32 -22.09 -2.58
N TYR A 466 13.21 -22.44 -1.66
CA TYR A 466 14.59 -22.79 -1.97
C TYR A 466 14.68 -24.07 -2.83
N ALA A 467 13.84 -25.08 -2.57
CA ALA A 467 13.73 -26.25 -3.44
C ALA A 467 13.33 -25.88 -4.88
N ALA A 468 12.37 -24.96 -5.05
CA ALA A 468 11.95 -24.50 -6.37
C ALA A 468 13.01 -23.62 -7.05
N MET A 469 13.77 -22.83 -6.29
CA MET A 469 14.91 -22.06 -6.83
C MET A 469 16.04 -22.98 -7.31
N LEU A 470 16.35 -24.05 -6.56
CA LEU A 470 17.31 -25.08 -6.98
C LEU A 470 16.88 -25.76 -8.29
N GLU A 471 15.59 -26.07 -8.42
CA GLU A 471 15.04 -26.61 -9.67
C GLU A 471 15.20 -25.62 -10.83
N ALA A 472 14.95 -24.32 -10.59
CA ALA A 472 15.16 -23.26 -11.60
C ALA A 472 16.63 -23.12 -12.01
N ARG A 473 17.58 -23.53 -11.15
CA ARG A 473 19.02 -23.59 -11.43
C ARG A 473 19.45 -24.89 -12.12
N GLY A 474 18.54 -25.85 -12.28
CA GLY A 474 18.83 -27.19 -12.80
C GLY A 474 19.52 -28.11 -11.79
N GLU A 475 19.52 -27.75 -10.50
CA GLU A 475 20.11 -28.53 -9.40
C GLU A 475 19.09 -29.56 -8.85
N THR A 476 18.59 -30.43 -9.73
CA THR A 476 17.39 -31.27 -9.49
C THR A 476 17.52 -32.25 -8.31
N ASP A 477 18.70 -32.83 -8.12
CA ASP A 477 18.93 -33.77 -7.01
C ASP A 477 18.84 -33.05 -5.66
N LEU A 478 19.47 -31.86 -5.56
CA LEU A 478 19.42 -31.04 -4.36
C LEU A 478 18.02 -30.46 -4.15
N ALA A 479 17.33 -30.06 -5.22
CA ALA A 479 15.93 -29.64 -5.15
C ALA A 479 15.02 -30.73 -4.54
N ALA A 480 15.21 -31.99 -4.94
CA ALA A 480 14.46 -33.13 -4.38
C ALA A 480 14.75 -33.34 -2.89
N GLU A 481 16.01 -33.22 -2.45
CA GLU A 481 16.38 -33.28 -1.03
C GLU A 481 15.68 -32.18 -0.20
N TRP A 482 15.68 -30.94 -0.70
CA TRP A 482 15.03 -29.82 -0.02
C TRP A 482 13.50 -29.91 -0.04
N GLN A 483 12.93 -30.49 -1.10
CA GLN A 483 11.51 -30.81 -1.14
C GLN A 483 11.13 -31.84 -0.07
N GLU A 484 11.95 -32.86 0.13
CA GLU A 484 11.75 -33.84 1.22
C GLU A 484 11.80 -33.14 2.59
N LYS A 485 12.79 -32.28 2.84
CA LYS A 485 12.86 -31.48 4.08
C LYS A 485 11.60 -30.64 4.33
N ALA A 486 11.05 -30.00 3.30
CA ALA A 486 9.81 -29.24 3.43
C ALA A 486 8.62 -30.13 3.84
N VAL A 487 8.51 -31.32 3.25
CA VAL A 487 7.49 -32.33 3.61
C VAL A 487 7.67 -32.79 5.06
N GLU A 488 8.91 -33.04 5.47
CA GLU A 488 9.22 -33.47 6.84
C GLU A 488 8.93 -32.39 7.87
N LEU A 489 9.28 -31.13 7.59
CA LEU A 489 8.98 -29.98 8.45
C LEU A 489 7.48 -29.78 8.60
N LYS A 490 6.71 -29.89 7.50
CA LYS A 490 5.25 -29.82 7.55
C LYS A 490 4.66 -30.95 8.40
N ARG A 491 5.15 -32.18 8.23
CA ARG A 491 4.73 -33.33 9.04
C ARG A 491 5.05 -33.10 10.52
N PHE A 492 6.28 -32.70 10.83
CA PHE A 492 6.72 -32.39 12.19
C PHE A 492 5.84 -31.32 12.84
N PHE A 493 5.52 -30.24 12.11
CA PHE A 493 4.60 -29.22 12.59
C PHE A 493 3.25 -29.83 13.00
N ASN A 494 2.62 -30.60 12.11
CA ASN A 494 1.26 -31.09 12.31
C ASN A 494 1.15 -32.25 13.30
N GLU A 495 2.18 -33.09 13.42
CA GLU A 495 2.16 -34.32 14.23
C GLU A 495 2.84 -34.17 15.59
N GLU A 496 3.74 -33.20 15.75
CA GLU A 496 4.57 -33.06 16.96
C GLU A 496 4.62 -31.63 17.49
N TRP A 497 5.14 -30.67 16.72
CA TRP A 497 5.41 -29.29 17.20
C TRP A 497 4.15 -28.51 17.58
N SER A 498 3.06 -28.69 16.85
CA SER A 498 1.80 -27.98 17.11
C SER A 498 0.87 -28.70 18.09
N ILE A 499 1.29 -29.85 18.66
CA ILE A 499 0.45 -30.69 19.54
C ILE A 499 0.67 -30.30 21.01
N LYS A 500 -0.34 -29.73 21.63
CA LYS A 500 -0.32 -29.39 23.08
C LYS A 500 -0.52 -30.61 23.96
N ASP A 501 -1.54 -31.42 23.64
CA ASP A 501 -1.88 -32.65 24.35
C ASP A 501 -2.08 -33.78 23.33
N PRO A 502 -1.22 -34.82 23.32
CA PRO A 502 -1.37 -35.97 22.43
C PRO A 502 -2.70 -36.74 22.59
N ALA A 503 -3.41 -36.59 23.72
CA ALA A 503 -4.75 -37.15 23.89
C ALA A 503 -5.85 -36.35 23.17
N ASN A 504 -5.58 -35.09 22.82
CA ASN A 504 -6.50 -34.17 22.15
C ASN A 504 -5.83 -33.52 20.92
N PRO A 505 -5.41 -34.30 19.91
CA PRO A 505 -4.61 -33.80 18.78
C PRO A 505 -5.37 -32.87 17.82
N LEU A 506 -6.69 -32.73 17.99
CA LEU A 506 -7.53 -31.82 17.20
C LEU A 506 -7.73 -30.45 17.87
N ASP A 507 -7.18 -30.24 19.08
CA ASP A 507 -7.17 -28.92 19.71
C ASP A 507 -6.41 -27.91 18.84
N ASN A 508 -6.62 -26.62 19.13
CA ASN A 508 -5.90 -25.52 18.51
C ASN A 508 -4.39 -25.80 18.43
N TYR A 509 -3.79 -25.41 17.30
CA TYR A 509 -2.34 -25.48 17.12
C TYR A 509 -1.64 -24.72 18.24
N VAL A 510 -0.61 -25.36 18.81
CA VAL A 510 0.40 -24.60 19.55
C VAL A 510 0.95 -23.55 18.60
N ASN A 511 0.96 -22.29 19.03
CA ASN A 511 1.46 -21.16 18.25
C ASN A 511 2.74 -20.57 18.84
N ILE A 512 3.09 -20.91 20.08
CA ILE A 512 4.35 -20.50 20.70
C ILE A 512 4.87 -21.56 21.68
N ILE A 513 6.20 -21.66 21.73
CA ILE A 513 6.94 -22.47 22.71
C ILE A 513 7.86 -21.53 23.49
N GLN A 514 7.72 -21.51 24.81
CA GLN A 514 8.58 -20.72 25.69
C GLN A 514 9.83 -21.50 26.09
N LYS A 515 10.83 -20.78 26.61
CA LYS A 515 12.12 -21.32 27.03
C LYS A 515 12.05 -22.43 28.10
N ASP A 516 10.99 -22.45 28.91
CA ASP A 516 10.77 -23.50 29.91
C ASP A 516 10.01 -24.73 29.35
N GLY A 517 9.76 -24.75 28.04
CA GLY A 517 8.99 -25.78 27.34
C GLY A 517 7.47 -25.60 27.44
N LEU A 518 6.98 -24.47 27.97
CA LEU A 518 5.55 -24.18 27.99
C LEU A 518 5.02 -23.98 26.56
N ARG A 519 3.98 -24.73 26.22
CA ARG A 519 3.32 -24.72 24.90
C ARG A 519 1.95 -24.06 25.00
N LEU A 520 1.78 -22.94 24.31
CA LEU A 520 0.53 -22.17 24.31
C LEU A 520 -0.18 -22.31 22.97
N ASN A 521 -1.52 -22.25 23.00
CA ASN A 521 -2.40 -22.50 21.86
C ASN A 521 -3.69 -21.64 21.90
N ASP A 522 -3.63 -20.57 22.69
CA ASP A 522 -4.57 -19.47 22.68
C ASP A 522 -4.25 -18.51 21.51
N PHE A 523 -5.03 -17.44 21.36
CA PHE A 523 -4.92 -16.57 20.21
C PHE A 523 -3.74 -15.61 20.35
N GLY A 524 -2.69 -15.84 19.57
CA GLY A 524 -1.43 -15.09 19.63
C GLY A 524 -1.21 -14.15 18.44
N LYS A 525 -2.29 -13.78 17.75
CA LYS A 525 -2.29 -12.82 16.63
C LYS A 525 -1.49 -13.34 15.43
N GLU A 526 -0.40 -12.68 15.02
CA GLU A 526 0.43 -13.05 13.86
C GLU A 526 0.88 -14.50 13.93
N ASN A 527 1.37 -14.95 15.09
CA ASN A 527 1.79 -16.34 15.28
C ASN A 527 0.63 -17.35 15.23
N SER A 528 -0.63 -16.91 15.27
CA SER A 528 -1.80 -17.74 15.02
C SER A 528 -2.13 -17.82 13.54
N TRP A 529 -2.36 -16.69 12.86
CA TRP A 529 -2.87 -16.71 11.49
C TRP A 529 -1.78 -16.92 10.42
N PHE A 530 -0.50 -16.68 10.73
CA PHE A 530 0.58 -16.99 9.78
C PHE A 530 0.73 -18.50 9.55
N MET A 531 0.37 -19.36 10.51
CA MET A 531 0.45 -20.82 10.30
C MET A 531 -0.41 -21.29 9.12
N PRO A 532 -1.73 -20.97 9.07
CA PRO A 532 -2.52 -21.25 7.87
C PRO A 532 -2.11 -20.38 6.68
N MET A 533 -1.75 -19.10 6.85
CA MET A 533 -1.31 -18.24 5.74
C MET A 533 -0.10 -18.81 5.00
N LYS A 534 0.90 -19.30 5.74
CA LYS A 534 2.10 -19.96 5.23
C LYS A 534 1.87 -21.43 4.86
N LEU A 535 0.62 -21.91 4.88
CA LEU A 535 0.23 -23.25 4.43
C LEU A 535 0.97 -24.42 5.12
N ILE A 536 1.56 -24.18 6.30
CA ILE A 536 2.21 -25.23 7.08
C ILE A 536 1.16 -26.13 7.76
N THR A 537 -0.04 -25.61 8.03
CA THR A 537 -1.14 -26.42 8.58
C THR A 537 -1.66 -27.43 7.55
N GLU A 538 -2.02 -28.62 8.02
CA GLU A 538 -2.69 -29.62 7.18
C GLU A 538 -4.15 -29.25 6.95
N PRO A 539 -4.62 -29.15 5.69
CA PRO A 539 -6.01 -28.88 5.43
C PRO A 539 -6.92 -30.01 5.92
N GLY A 540 -7.92 -29.67 6.73
CA GLY A 540 -8.83 -30.64 7.31
C GLY A 540 -9.66 -30.03 8.44
N GLU A 541 -10.29 -30.90 9.23
CA GLU A 541 -11.14 -30.49 10.35
C GLU A 541 -10.43 -29.56 11.33
N ARG A 542 -9.21 -29.92 11.77
CA ARG A 542 -8.39 -29.10 12.69
C ARG A 542 -8.15 -27.70 12.13
N ASN A 543 -7.69 -27.60 10.87
CA ASN A 543 -7.44 -26.30 10.26
C ASN A 543 -8.71 -25.48 10.03
N ASN A 544 -9.83 -26.12 9.67
CA ASN A 544 -11.11 -25.42 9.53
C ASN A 544 -11.57 -24.83 10.86
N ASN A 545 -11.52 -25.62 11.93
CA ASN A 545 -11.85 -25.15 13.29
C ASN A 545 -10.90 -24.02 13.72
N TYR A 546 -9.62 -24.10 13.34
CA TYR A 546 -8.64 -23.06 13.67
C TYR A 546 -8.86 -21.76 12.89
N LEU A 547 -9.25 -21.83 11.61
CA LEU A 547 -9.67 -20.66 10.84
C LEU A 547 -10.94 -20.00 11.40
N ASP A 548 -11.88 -20.80 11.93
CA ASP A 548 -13.06 -20.29 12.66
C ASP A 548 -12.65 -19.64 13.99
N PHE A 549 -11.68 -20.23 14.70
CA PHE A 549 -11.10 -19.66 15.91
C PHE A 549 -10.42 -18.30 15.65
N ILE A 550 -9.66 -18.17 14.56
CA ILE A 550 -9.06 -16.88 14.16
C ILE A 550 -10.15 -15.84 13.91
N SER A 551 -11.16 -16.17 13.08
CA SER A 551 -12.25 -15.25 12.75
C SER A 551 -13.01 -14.80 14.00
N TYR A 552 -13.30 -15.74 14.91
CA TYR A 552 -13.96 -15.44 16.18
C TYR A 552 -13.18 -14.43 17.04
N ASN A 553 -11.85 -14.58 17.14
CA ASN A 553 -11.02 -13.67 17.94
C ASN A 553 -10.81 -12.32 17.26
N LEU A 554 -10.77 -12.25 15.94
CA LEU A 554 -10.71 -10.98 15.21
C LEU A 554 -12.04 -10.21 15.28
N GLY A 555 -13.16 -10.91 15.43
CA GLY A 555 -14.50 -10.33 15.56
C GLY A 555 -14.86 -9.46 14.35
N GLU A 556 -15.25 -8.21 14.62
CA GLU A 556 -15.60 -7.19 13.63
C GLU A 556 -14.49 -6.14 13.43
N GLY A 557 -13.25 -6.48 13.79
CA GLY A 557 -12.08 -5.62 13.65
C GLY A 557 -11.67 -4.91 14.96
N ILE A 558 -10.94 -3.80 14.82
CA ILE A 558 -10.28 -3.08 15.91
C ILE A 558 -11.24 -2.83 17.08
N GLY A 559 -10.87 -3.32 18.27
CA GLY A 559 -11.62 -3.10 19.52
C GLY A 559 -12.94 -3.86 19.63
N SER A 560 -13.28 -4.75 18.69
CA SER A 560 -14.51 -5.55 18.73
C SER A 560 -14.43 -6.76 19.68
N THR A 561 -13.22 -7.23 19.97
CA THR A 561 -12.91 -8.26 20.97
C THR A 561 -11.72 -7.80 21.82
N PRO A 562 -11.46 -8.43 22.99
CA PRO A 562 -10.26 -8.16 23.78
C PRO A 562 -8.95 -8.49 23.05
N GLU A 563 -9.00 -9.41 22.08
CA GLU A 563 -7.83 -9.97 21.41
C GLU A 563 -7.56 -9.37 20.02
N ALA A 564 -8.55 -8.68 19.45
CA ALA A 564 -8.44 -7.99 18.17
C ALA A 564 -7.26 -6.99 18.19
N PRO A 565 -6.37 -7.01 17.18
CA PRO A 565 -5.32 -6.01 17.04
C PRO A 565 -5.86 -4.58 17.06
N TYR A 566 -5.07 -3.63 17.57
CA TYR A 566 -5.45 -2.22 17.64
C TYR A 566 -5.02 -1.41 16.41
N ASN A 567 -4.18 -2.00 15.57
CA ASN A 567 -3.53 -1.37 14.44
C ASN A 567 -4.03 -2.03 13.14
N ILE A 568 -4.18 -1.23 12.09
CA ILE A 568 -4.83 -1.67 10.83
C ILE A 568 -3.92 -2.60 10.01
N GLU A 569 -2.61 -2.47 10.17
CA GLU A 569 -1.56 -3.23 9.46
C GLU A 569 -1.75 -4.74 9.67
N ALA A 570 -2.07 -5.16 10.90
CA ALA A 570 -2.31 -6.57 11.23
C ALA A 570 -3.47 -7.20 10.41
N TYR A 571 -4.41 -6.38 9.92
CA TYR A 571 -5.54 -6.85 9.14
C TYR A 571 -5.21 -7.05 7.65
N THR A 572 -4.08 -6.52 7.16
CA THR A 572 -3.68 -6.64 5.75
C THR A 572 -3.33 -8.08 5.35
N TYR A 573 -2.92 -8.90 6.32
CA TYR A 573 -2.56 -10.32 6.16
C TYR A 573 -3.78 -11.25 6.12
N ILE A 574 -4.92 -10.78 6.66
CA ILE A 574 -6.05 -11.66 6.92
C ILE A 574 -6.71 -12.15 5.62
N PRO A 575 -6.87 -11.36 4.55
CA PRO A 575 -7.34 -11.89 3.27
C PRO A 575 -6.45 -13.02 2.74
N GLU A 576 -5.12 -12.87 2.78
CA GLU A 576 -4.13 -13.88 2.38
C GLU A 576 -4.23 -15.16 3.22
N THR A 577 -4.69 -15.06 4.47
CA THR A 577 -4.94 -16.23 5.32
C THR A 577 -6.14 -17.06 4.84
N TYR A 578 -7.20 -16.43 4.31
CA TYR A 578 -8.48 -17.09 4.02
C TYR A 578 -8.66 -17.52 2.56
N PHE A 579 -8.14 -16.75 1.60
CA PHE A 579 -8.25 -17.08 0.17
C PHE A 579 -7.71 -18.48 -0.19
N PRO A 580 -6.53 -18.92 0.30
CA PRO A 580 -5.98 -20.24 -0.05
C PRO A 580 -6.88 -21.42 0.35
N TYR A 581 -7.81 -21.22 1.28
CA TYR A 581 -8.75 -22.23 1.78
C TYR A 581 -10.16 -22.08 1.19
N ASN A 582 -10.34 -21.27 0.14
CA ASN A 582 -11.63 -20.99 -0.51
C ASN A 582 -12.70 -20.48 0.48
N ARG A 583 -12.28 -19.68 1.48
CA ARG A 583 -13.17 -18.98 2.43
C ARG A 583 -13.43 -17.56 1.96
N ASN A 584 -13.98 -17.45 0.75
CA ASN A 584 -14.06 -16.21 -0.04
C ASN A 584 -14.78 -15.08 0.70
N GLU A 585 -15.92 -15.37 1.33
CA GLU A 585 -16.70 -14.36 2.06
C GLU A 585 -15.96 -13.82 3.30
N GLU A 586 -15.20 -14.69 3.99
CA GLU A 586 -14.41 -14.26 5.14
C GLU A 586 -13.21 -13.41 4.68
N ALA A 587 -12.51 -13.81 3.62
CA ALA A 587 -11.44 -12.99 3.05
C ALA A 587 -11.96 -11.61 2.59
N TRP A 588 -13.11 -11.61 1.91
CA TRP A 588 -13.76 -10.39 1.43
C TRP A 588 -14.21 -9.46 2.58
N LYS A 589 -14.72 -10.03 3.68
CA LYS A 589 -15.06 -9.25 4.90
C LYS A 589 -13.89 -8.36 5.31
N TRP A 590 -12.66 -8.89 5.31
CA TRP A 590 -11.47 -8.16 5.73
C TRP A 590 -10.96 -7.16 4.68
N MET A 591 -11.04 -7.48 3.38
CA MET A 591 -10.78 -6.49 2.34
C MET A 591 -11.76 -5.31 2.43
N ASN A 592 -13.05 -5.58 2.58
CA ASN A 592 -14.06 -4.54 2.75
C ASN A 592 -13.86 -3.76 4.06
N TYR A 593 -13.42 -4.42 5.14
CA TYR A 593 -13.04 -3.72 6.37
C TYR A 593 -11.92 -2.69 6.09
N ILE A 594 -10.84 -3.08 5.40
CA ILE A 594 -9.73 -2.17 5.03
C ILE A 594 -10.22 -1.00 4.18
N ILE A 595 -11.07 -1.25 3.17
CA ILE A 595 -11.68 -0.18 2.34
C ILE A 595 -12.36 0.87 3.22
N ASN A 596 -13.08 0.44 4.26
CA ASN A 596 -13.83 1.33 5.14
C ASN A 596 -12.99 1.96 6.26
N GLN A 597 -11.78 1.44 6.54
CA GLN A 597 -10.89 1.96 7.58
C GLN A 597 -9.78 2.87 7.05
N LYS A 598 -9.39 2.77 5.77
CA LYS A 598 -8.20 3.45 5.22
C LYS A 598 -8.22 4.97 5.39
N ASP A 599 -9.40 5.61 5.40
CA ASP A 599 -9.53 7.06 5.51
C ASP A 599 -9.67 7.55 6.97
N LEU A 600 -9.72 6.63 7.93
CA LEU A 600 -9.76 6.96 9.36
C LEU A 600 -8.36 7.29 9.90
N PRO A 601 -8.26 8.02 11.03
CA PRO A 601 -6.98 8.36 11.64
C PRO A 601 -6.16 7.12 11.98
N HIS A 602 -4.86 7.18 11.70
CA HIS A 602 -3.91 6.15 12.11
C HIS A 602 -3.65 6.19 13.63
N GLU A 603 -3.39 5.04 14.27
CA GLU A 603 -3.10 4.98 15.72
C GLU A 603 -1.86 5.81 16.09
N ARG A 604 -0.90 5.89 15.16
CA ARG A 604 0.26 6.78 15.20
C ARG A 604 -0.02 8.04 14.35
N PRO A 605 -0.31 9.20 14.97
CA PRO A 605 -0.81 10.37 14.26
C PRO A 605 0.15 10.96 13.23
N THR A 606 1.47 10.73 13.37
CA THR A 606 2.46 11.20 12.39
C THR A 606 2.36 10.50 11.04
N GLN A 607 1.59 9.42 10.95
CA GLN A 607 1.30 8.76 9.68
C GLN A 607 0.18 9.47 8.91
N GLY A 608 -0.80 10.07 9.60
CA GLY A 608 -1.99 10.64 8.96
C GLY A 608 -3.19 9.70 9.09
N THR A 609 -3.77 9.27 7.97
CA THR A 609 -4.81 8.24 7.95
C THR A 609 -4.20 6.84 7.93
N ASN A 610 -5.03 5.82 8.16
CA ASN A 610 -4.62 4.42 8.04
C ASN A 610 -3.99 4.12 6.66
N GLY A 611 -4.58 4.61 5.60
CA GLY A 611 -4.09 4.45 4.22
C GLY A 611 -2.81 5.22 3.90
N ASP A 612 -2.33 6.09 4.80
CA ASP A 612 -1.00 6.71 4.69
C ASP A 612 0.13 5.77 5.18
N TYR A 613 -0.21 4.68 5.88
CA TYR A 613 0.76 3.62 6.15
C TYR A 613 1.01 2.80 4.86
N PRO A 614 2.26 2.71 4.36
CA PRO A 614 2.52 2.18 3.02
C PRO A 614 1.91 0.81 2.76
N GLU A 615 2.08 -0.13 3.69
CA GLU A 615 1.66 -1.54 3.56
C GLU A 615 0.21 -1.70 3.09
N ILE A 616 -0.70 -0.82 3.51
CA ILE A 616 -2.13 -0.88 3.18
C ILE A 616 -2.37 -0.83 1.67
N SER A 617 -1.69 0.08 0.96
CA SER A 617 -1.89 0.22 -0.49
C SER A 617 -1.34 -0.97 -1.27
N PHE A 618 -0.11 -1.40 -0.97
CA PHE A 618 0.53 -2.51 -1.66
C PHE A 618 -0.17 -3.84 -1.41
N THR A 619 -0.52 -4.15 -0.16
CA THR A 619 -1.23 -5.38 0.19
C THR A 619 -2.65 -5.41 -0.37
N PHE A 620 -3.31 -4.26 -0.50
CA PHE A 620 -4.62 -4.20 -1.15
C PHE A 620 -4.52 -4.59 -2.64
N ILE A 621 -3.49 -4.11 -3.35
CA ILE A 621 -3.22 -4.47 -4.75
C ILE A 621 -2.99 -5.98 -4.87
N SER A 622 -2.09 -6.57 -4.06
CA SER A 622 -1.82 -8.01 -4.12
C SER A 622 -3.03 -8.84 -3.72
N ASN A 623 -3.74 -8.49 -2.64
CA ASN A 623 -4.96 -9.18 -2.22
C ASN A 623 -6.06 -9.12 -3.28
N THR A 624 -6.15 -8.07 -4.10
CA THR A 624 -7.08 -8.03 -5.24
C THR A 624 -6.66 -8.99 -6.35
N ILE A 625 -5.40 -8.98 -6.78
CA ILE A 625 -4.93 -9.74 -7.95
C ILE A 625 -4.63 -11.22 -7.60
N GLU A 626 -3.82 -11.46 -6.58
CA GLU A 626 -3.41 -12.81 -6.17
C GLU A 626 -4.51 -13.49 -5.34
N GLY A 627 -5.19 -12.75 -4.47
CA GLY A 627 -6.23 -13.26 -3.58
C GLY A 627 -7.60 -13.36 -4.26
N LEU A 628 -8.26 -12.23 -4.46
CA LEU A 628 -9.66 -12.14 -4.91
C LEU A 628 -9.86 -12.67 -6.35
N MET A 629 -8.93 -12.37 -7.27
CA MET A 629 -8.93 -12.95 -8.62
C MET A 629 -8.27 -14.35 -8.67
N GLY A 630 -7.51 -14.74 -7.64
CA GLY A 630 -6.86 -16.05 -7.57
C GLY A 630 -5.88 -16.29 -8.72
N ILE A 631 -5.10 -15.27 -9.08
CA ILE A 631 -4.11 -15.35 -10.16
C ILE A 631 -2.78 -15.85 -9.58
N GLU A 632 -2.30 -17.01 -10.05
CA GLU A 632 -0.97 -17.53 -9.70
C GLU A 632 -0.05 -17.46 -10.95
N PRO A 633 0.94 -16.55 -10.98
CA PRO A 633 1.85 -16.41 -12.12
C PRO A 633 2.97 -17.46 -12.11
N ASN A 634 3.49 -17.75 -13.29
CA ASN A 634 4.75 -18.46 -13.48
C ASN A 634 5.36 -18.04 -14.83
N ALA A 635 5.83 -16.80 -14.85
CA ALA A 635 6.51 -16.18 -16.00
C ALA A 635 7.67 -17.02 -16.56
N PRO A 636 8.58 -17.63 -15.75
CA PRO A 636 9.65 -18.47 -16.29
C PRO A 636 9.18 -19.65 -17.14
N GLN A 637 7.94 -20.12 -16.93
CA GLN A 637 7.35 -21.23 -17.68
C GLN A 637 6.27 -20.78 -18.66
N ASN A 638 6.11 -19.48 -18.91
CA ASN A 638 5.03 -18.89 -19.71
C ASN A 638 3.67 -19.45 -19.29
N ARG A 639 3.41 -19.47 -17.98
CA ARG A 639 2.24 -20.16 -17.42
C ARG A 639 1.52 -19.28 -16.41
N VAL A 640 0.20 -19.34 -16.41
CA VAL A 640 -0.65 -18.67 -15.44
C VAL A 640 -1.78 -19.58 -14.99
N VAL A 641 -2.16 -19.45 -13.74
CA VAL A 641 -3.31 -20.12 -13.14
C VAL A 641 -4.34 -19.06 -12.81
N THR A 642 -5.61 -19.41 -12.95
CA THR A 642 -6.71 -18.62 -12.38
C THR A 642 -7.66 -19.49 -11.59
N ALA A 643 -8.07 -19.04 -10.41
CA ALA A 643 -9.16 -19.62 -9.61
C ALA A 643 -9.96 -18.48 -8.95
N SER A 644 -11.06 -18.05 -9.58
CA SER A 644 -11.87 -16.95 -9.05
C SER A 644 -12.27 -17.18 -7.59
N HIS A 645 -12.06 -16.16 -6.75
CA HIS A 645 -12.50 -16.11 -5.36
C HIS A 645 -13.57 -15.03 -5.13
N LEU A 646 -14.27 -14.61 -6.19
CA LEU A 646 -15.26 -13.55 -6.08
C LEU A 646 -16.37 -13.90 -5.06
N PRO A 647 -16.63 -13.01 -4.08
CA PRO A 647 -17.75 -13.15 -3.14
C PRO A 647 -19.07 -12.82 -3.82
N GLN A 648 -20.18 -13.04 -3.12
CA GLN A 648 -21.51 -12.71 -3.64
C GLN A 648 -21.68 -11.23 -4.01
N ASP A 649 -20.98 -10.32 -3.31
CA ASP A 649 -21.04 -8.88 -3.53
C ASP A 649 -20.27 -8.39 -4.76
N VAL A 650 -19.54 -9.28 -5.45
CA VAL A 650 -18.77 -8.97 -6.65
C VAL A 650 -19.20 -9.93 -7.77
N GLU A 651 -20.20 -9.52 -8.54
CA GLU A 651 -20.73 -10.30 -9.66
C GLU A 651 -19.67 -10.55 -10.75
N TRP A 652 -18.83 -9.55 -11.03
CA TRP A 652 -17.73 -9.67 -11.99
C TRP A 652 -16.56 -8.74 -11.63
N LEU A 653 -15.36 -9.14 -12.02
CA LEU A 653 -14.13 -8.39 -11.84
C LEU A 653 -13.21 -8.63 -13.05
N GLU A 654 -12.63 -7.57 -13.59
CA GLU A 654 -11.70 -7.60 -14.70
C GLU A 654 -10.44 -6.83 -14.32
N VAL A 655 -9.27 -7.39 -14.66
CA VAL A 655 -7.98 -6.72 -14.63
C VAL A 655 -7.48 -6.57 -16.07
N GLU A 656 -6.95 -5.40 -16.40
CA GLU A 656 -6.29 -5.13 -17.66
C GLU A 656 -4.83 -4.70 -17.43
N TYR A 657 -4.02 -4.85 -18.48
CA TYR A 657 -2.60 -4.49 -18.49
C TYR A 657 -1.75 -5.19 -17.42
N LEU A 658 -2.16 -6.39 -16.98
CA LEU A 658 -1.46 -7.15 -15.95
C LEU A 658 -0.09 -7.65 -16.46
N PRO A 659 1.05 -7.19 -15.91
CA PRO A 659 2.37 -7.65 -16.33
C PRO A 659 2.71 -9.00 -15.69
N MET A 660 3.21 -9.93 -16.51
CA MET A 660 3.75 -11.22 -16.07
C MET A 660 4.97 -11.58 -16.94
N GLY A 661 6.17 -11.22 -16.47
CA GLY A 661 7.41 -11.29 -17.24
C GLY A 661 7.29 -10.57 -18.57
N GLU A 662 7.49 -11.28 -19.69
CA GLU A 662 7.33 -10.72 -21.03
C GLU A 662 5.87 -10.65 -21.50
N HIS A 663 4.92 -11.15 -20.71
CA HIS A 663 3.50 -11.16 -21.04
C HIS A 663 2.76 -9.95 -20.46
N GLU A 664 1.73 -9.53 -21.18
CA GLU A 664 0.70 -8.60 -20.73
C GLU A 664 -0.65 -9.32 -20.86
N LEU A 665 -1.43 -9.36 -19.77
CA LEU A 665 -2.66 -10.12 -19.67
C LEU A 665 -3.85 -9.21 -19.35
N ALA A 666 -5.01 -9.57 -19.85
CA ALA A 666 -6.30 -9.13 -19.32
C ALA A 666 -7.11 -10.35 -18.88
N ILE A 667 -7.59 -10.35 -17.64
CA ILE A 667 -8.32 -11.48 -17.04
C ILE A 667 -9.64 -10.96 -16.50
N ARG A 668 -10.72 -11.64 -16.83
CA ARG A 668 -12.07 -11.32 -16.36
C ARG A 668 -12.75 -12.53 -15.77
N HIS A 669 -13.32 -12.38 -14.59
CA HIS A 669 -14.20 -13.35 -13.95
C HIS A 669 -15.65 -12.89 -14.02
N GLU A 670 -16.56 -13.81 -14.36
CA GLU A 670 -18.00 -13.66 -14.14
C GLU A 670 -18.37 -14.62 -13.00
N GLY A 671 -18.40 -14.07 -11.79
CA GLY A 671 -18.51 -14.80 -10.53
C GLY A 671 -17.48 -15.94 -10.44
N LEU A 672 -17.96 -17.11 -9.99
CA LEU A 672 -17.16 -18.33 -9.83
C LEU A 672 -17.30 -19.31 -11.01
N ILE A 673 -18.02 -18.94 -12.08
CA ILE A 673 -18.45 -19.89 -13.12
C ILE A 673 -17.80 -19.68 -14.48
N GLU A 674 -17.24 -18.51 -14.74
CA GLU A 674 -16.59 -18.20 -16.00
C GLU A 674 -15.35 -17.33 -15.78
N THR A 675 -14.32 -17.61 -16.57
CA THR A 675 -13.12 -16.79 -16.66
C THR A 675 -12.75 -16.61 -18.12
N SER A 676 -12.36 -15.41 -18.51
CA SER A 676 -11.73 -15.15 -19.78
C SER A 676 -10.34 -14.58 -19.58
N LEU A 677 -9.40 -15.02 -20.40
CA LEU A 677 -8.02 -14.56 -20.41
C LEU A 677 -7.65 -14.13 -21.82
N THR A 678 -7.17 -12.90 -21.94
CA THR A 678 -6.61 -12.33 -23.16
C THR A 678 -5.12 -12.12 -22.95
N ASN A 679 -4.32 -12.63 -23.88
CA ASN A 679 -2.88 -12.44 -23.92
C ASN A 679 -2.57 -11.42 -25.01
N THR A 680 -2.16 -10.21 -24.64
CA THR A 680 -1.83 -9.12 -25.56
C THR A 680 -0.33 -9.09 -25.93
N SER A 681 0.43 -10.09 -25.47
CA SER A 681 1.85 -10.24 -25.79
C SER A 681 2.12 -11.06 -27.05
N GLU A 682 3.38 -11.04 -27.48
CA GLU A 682 3.87 -11.70 -28.69
C GLU A 682 4.21 -13.19 -28.50
N GLN A 683 4.15 -13.71 -27.28
CA GLN A 683 4.43 -15.12 -26.98
C GLN A 683 3.17 -15.83 -26.47
N PRO A 684 2.93 -17.10 -26.85
CA PRO A 684 1.85 -17.89 -26.29
C PRO A 684 2.15 -18.24 -24.82
N LEU A 685 1.09 -18.57 -24.07
CA LEU A 685 1.21 -19.03 -22.69
C LEU A 685 0.27 -20.20 -22.39
N GLU A 686 0.62 -21.01 -21.40
CA GLU A 686 -0.23 -22.05 -20.84
C GLU A 686 -1.10 -21.49 -19.70
N TRP A 687 -2.41 -21.62 -19.84
CA TRP A 687 -3.37 -21.23 -18.81
C TRP A 687 -4.01 -22.45 -18.16
N GLU A 688 -3.85 -22.59 -16.84
CA GLU A 688 -4.64 -23.53 -16.03
C GLU A 688 -5.90 -22.83 -15.49
N ALA A 689 -7.02 -23.01 -16.18
CA ALA A 689 -8.31 -22.50 -15.75
C ALA A 689 -8.92 -23.43 -14.69
N ARG A 690 -8.99 -22.98 -13.43
CA ARG A 690 -9.53 -23.73 -12.30
C ARG A 690 -10.91 -23.23 -11.89
N PHE A 691 -11.75 -24.17 -11.47
CA PHE A 691 -13.05 -23.92 -10.88
C PHE A 691 -13.22 -24.84 -9.68
N TYR A 692 -13.60 -24.27 -8.53
CA TYR A 692 -13.86 -25.07 -7.34
C TYR A 692 -15.04 -26.03 -7.54
N ASP A 693 -15.04 -27.10 -6.74
CA ASP A 693 -15.93 -28.27 -6.83
C ASP A 693 -15.61 -29.27 -7.95
N LYS A 694 -16.36 -30.38 -7.93
CA LYS A 694 -16.22 -31.49 -8.86
C LYS A 694 -17.08 -31.27 -10.10
N HIS A 695 -16.44 -30.79 -11.16
CA HIS A 695 -17.02 -30.71 -12.50
C HIS A 695 -16.43 -31.76 -13.42
N ASP A 696 -17.26 -32.44 -14.22
CA ASP A 696 -16.79 -33.44 -15.19
C ASP A 696 -16.30 -32.82 -16.50
N THR A 697 -16.83 -31.64 -16.82
CA THR A 697 -16.52 -30.92 -18.05
C THR A 697 -16.40 -29.43 -17.78
N ILE A 698 -15.52 -28.77 -18.54
CA ILE A 698 -15.39 -27.31 -18.63
C ILE A 698 -15.48 -26.96 -20.11
N THR A 699 -16.23 -25.92 -20.47
CA THR A 699 -16.36 -25.48 -21.86
C THR A 699 -15.30 -24.41 -22.14
N VAL A 700 -14.45 -24.62 -23.14
CA VAL A 700 -13.42 -23.67 -23.57
C VAL A 700 -13.74 -23.17 -24.97
N ASN A 701 -13.95 -21.85 -25.14
CA ASN A 701 -14.34 -21.24 -26.42
C ASN A 701 -15.51 -21.96 -27.10
N GLY A 702 -16.54 -22.32 -26.32
CA GLY A 702 -17.72 -23.07 -26.79
C GLY A 702 -17.51 -24.58 -27.00
N THR A 703 -16.30 -25.10 -26.80
CA THR A 703 -15.99 -26.53 -26.94
C THR A 703 -15.93 -27.21 -25.58
N VAL A 704 -16.75 -28.24 -25.38
CA VAL A 704 -16.77 -29.01 -24.12
C VAL A 704 -15.50 -29.86 -24.00
N MET A 705 -14.74 -29.64 -22.93
CA MET A 705 -13.53 -30.41 -22.58
C MET A 705 -13.76 -31.22 -21.33
N LYS A 706 -13.15 -32.41 -21.24
CA LYS A 706 -13.13 -33.21 -20.02
C LYS A 706 -12.25 -32.53 -18.98
N ALA A 707 -12.81 -32.21 -17.81
CA ALA A 707 -12.07 -31.59 -16.73
C ALA A 707 -11.17 -32.61 -16.00
N LYS A 708 -9.94 -32.19 -15.68
CA LYS A 708 -9.11 -32.85 -14.68
C LYS A 708 -9.55 -32.37 -13.30
N LYS A 709 -9.19 -33.11 -12.26
CA LYS A 709 -9.53 -32.79 -10.87
C LYS A 709 -8.27 -32.90 -10.02
N LYS A 710 -8.10 -31.98 -9.06
CA LYS A 710 -7.04 -32.05 -8.04
C LYS A 710 -7.55 -31.47 -6.72
N LYS A 711 -6.82 -31.74 -5.64
CA LYS A 711 -7.06 -31.14 -4.33
C LYS A 711 -5.99 -30.06 -4.13
N VAL A 712 -6.40 -28.84 -3.81
CA VAL A 712 -5.52 -27.73 -3.45
C VAL A 712 -5.97 -27.24 -2.07
N ASN A 713 -5.05 -27.24 -1.10
CA ASN A 713 -5.28 -26.75 0.27
C ASN A 713 -6.60 -27.24 0.91
N GLY A 714 -6.90 -28.54 0.78
CA GLY A 714 -8.13 -29.09 1.38
C GLY A 714 -9.33 -29.16 0.45
N VAL A 715 -9.35 -28.32 -0.59
CA VAL A 715 -10.51 -28.11 -1.45
C VAL A 715 -10.33 -28.83 -2.79
N ILE A 716 -11.37 -29.52 -3.24
CA ILE A 716 -11.36 -30.16 -4.55
C ILE A 716 -11.74 -29.12 -5.60
N LEU A 717 -10.98 -29.09 -6.69
CA LEU A 717 -11.27 -28.28 -7.86
C LEU A 717 -11.16 -29.09 -9.14
N SER A 718 -11.86 -28.61 -10.16
CA SER A 718 -11.76 -29.06 -11.54
C SER A 718 -11.00 -28.05 -12.38
N TYR A 719 -10.22 -28.52 -13.35
CA TYR A 719 -9.44 -27.64 -14.21
C TYR A 719 -9.25 -28.20 -15.62
N VAL A 720 -8.90 -27.30 -16.54
CA VAL A 720 -8.41 -27.59 -17.88
C VAL A 720 -7.14 -26.80 -18.15
N ILE A 721 -6.29 -27.33 -19.03
CA ILE A 721 -5.10 -26.64 -19.52
C ILE A 721 -5.42 -26.11 -20.91
N VAL A 722 -5.24 -24.80 -21.09
CA VAL A 722 -5.58 -24.07 -22.31
C VAL A 722 -4.32 -23.38 -22.83
N ASN A 723 -3.94 -23.62 -24.08
CA ASN A 723 -2.90 -22.84 -24.72
C ASN A 723 -3.52 -21.54 -25.25
N VAL A 724 -3.11 -20.39 -24.72
CA VAL A 724 -3.57 -19.08 -25.16
C VAL A 724 -2.53 -18.53 -26.14
N PRO A 725 -2.86 -18.37 -27.44
CA PRO A 725 -1.89 -17.90 -28.41
C PRO A 725 -1.49 -16.45 -28.14
N ALA A 726 -0.36 -16.03 -28.70
CA ALA A 726 0.02 -14.62 -28.78
C ALA A 726 -1.12 -13.81 -29.40
N ASN A 727 -1.39 -12.61 -28.85
CA ASN A 727 -2.50 -11.76 -29.26
C ASN A 727 -3.86 -12.51 -29.30
N GLY A 728 -4.05 -13.45 -28.38
CA GLY A 728 -5.15 -14.42 -28.35
C GLY A 728 -6.04 -14.29 -27.12
N LYS A 729 -7.26 -14.83 -27.23
CA LYS A 729 -8.22 -14.90 -26.12
C LYS A 729 -8.76 -16.32 -25.95
N ALA A 730 -8.96 -16.73 -24.70
CA ALA A 730 -9.73 -17.92 -24.37
C ALA A 730 -10.73 -17.63 -23.23
N THR A 731 -11.89 -18.28 -23.28
CA THR A 731 -12.89 -18.26 -22.22
C THR A 731 -13.16 -19.69 -21.76
N ALA A 732 -13.09 -19.92 -20.46
CA ALA A 732 -13.44 -21.17 -19.80
C ALA A 732 -14.70 -20.95 -18.94
N THR A 733 -15.70 -21.82 -19.10
CA THR A 733 -17.01 -21.67 -18.45
C THR A 733 -17.53 -23.01 -17.94
N LEU A 734 -18.13 -23.00 -16.75
CA LEU A 734 -18.94 -24.10 -16.23
C LEU A 734 -20.34 -24.09 -16.85
N SER A 735 -20.85 -25.25 -17.24
CA SER A 735 -22.26 -25.37 -17.64
C SER A 735 -23.14 -25.21 -16.40
N ILE A 736 -23.90 -24.13 -16.32
CA ILE A 736 -24.91 -23.93 -15.28
C ILE A 736 -25.93 -25.08 -15.40
N ARG A 737 -26.11 -25.84 -14.32
CA ARG A 737 -27.15 -26.88 -14.24
C ARG A 737 -28.49 -26.28 -13.87
#